data_AF-A0A9E3IUU8-F1
#
_entry.id   AF-A0A9E3IUU8-F1
#
_cell.length_a   1.000
_cell.length_b   1.000
_cell.length_c   1.000
_cell.angle_alpha   90.00
_cell.angle_beta   90.00
_cell.angle_gamma   90.00
#
_symmetry.space_group_name_H-M   'P 1'
#
loop_
_entity.id
_entity.type
_entity.pdbx_description
1 polymer ?
#
loop_
_entity_poly.entity_id
_entity_poly.type
_entity_poly.pdbx_seq_one_letter_code
_entity_poly.pdbx_strand_id
1 'polypeptide(L)'
;MASSSSSRLQPARLIKLFLLGVVIMGVASAASITWTGANNGIWGTTTNWSTSAAPTSSDDLTIFGPANVAGTLTININAAAFANSIAVTDTSAVTLNDTTSGSNQTLTLGSGGLTTGTGAVIIGSSTANQNVNIALGASQTWNIGSGGLTFNNVISDGGSAFGLTKTGTGTLTLAGANTYTGTTAINTGTLTLTGSISSSSPLALGGGTLSYTPATLGSTQTFASTAVNAGYSTVTNSTATNTVALGALTHNTGGLLNIFSLTGTTTTSSAVDSTGILGTWGTVNTGTSLQYAAGGNGAAITSYSGATAGTAGNLSNVTSATTNYSFAAGATQTGAITGNSLRYTGGAVTWSNGGFGVTLNSLMNAGTGALTETGVGTLTIGANQELVVLSNGQNISLGSAIVDNGGGASALTYGGPSAGILTLSGANTYTGVTTIGSGTLVFAKETSLYNNTSASWTAANIKVGNGGTLVFNVGGTGEFTTGDITTLLTNLDGSVTSNGLQAGSSIGFDTTNASGSSFTVSSNIQNTTGTGGGTISLTKRGTNTLVLAGTNTYSGTTSVVAGTLQYNGTAAMSSNSPLTVSTGTNINLRSDTAGTFTPASTTIASGATVGISVDQISSGTNNTLTLGGTTNFAGGSTLNVTNGNGYSLTLNAVTTSGATNIFSPASGATLNIGNITNTGGTYNVVQFAGAGTTNVTGVISNSVANRSSAMILNQTGTLTLSGSNNLRNNNNNSDNTNTYVSVNSGTTNFNSANAINTTSSSGSSFTNQNGVTTTGISMYLYLNEANTATPTIDNTSGSAITLSGQYSTDIHGSFIFGGTNSLTLNTNAVTLTNASSPTITTNGSGTLTLAGVVAGGGTSGTNSGIIKAGAGTLALNGTNTFTGGTTVKNGVVSTTNAAGFGTGSITIGDTSGSNNASISTNSGGSTIANNIVIASGSSGTATIADTAGGGTTTTYSGTVTLNKDLTINNAGAAGSGNTLNFTGAITGTGNLTVDSSSSSFTNLTWLKNSGNNITGNVTVQNAATLGTVNGALGASNAVTIGSTSQLNTEGQSLTIAGLNGSGTVVISNSSSQFLTLAGSGSYSYSGVISNAGGLIKSGSGVQALTGANTYSGGTTVSAGTLAYGNNFTMSGANQVTLAATGTAGTNYATVTSTAGTLTFGGTLAINFTSSILSGGESFNLFQASGGSLATGFSGVSITGSYFTSLTNNSGVWTNSASGLNFTFTESTGVLSVSAIPEPSTYAVLAGVIALMGAGIYRRRSQAV
;
A
#
# COMPACT_ATOMS: atom_id res chain seq x y z
N MET A 1 -26.44 9.11 -99.73
CA MET A 1 -25.23 9.83 -100.19
C MET A 1 -24.81 10.81 -99.10
N ALA A 2 -23.51 10.77 -98.74
CA ALA A 2 -22.61 11.78 -98.14
C ALA A 2 -23.18 13.07 -97.51
N SER A 3 -22.60 13.75 -96.51
CA SER A 3 -21.43 13.58 -95.64
C SER A 3 -21.40 14.77 -94.66
N SER A 4 -20.58 14.66 -93.61
CA SER A 4 -19.77 15.71 -92.95
C SER A 4 -20.42 16.86 -92.14
N SER A 5 -20.34 16.69 -90.81
CA SER A 5 -19.70 17.58 -89.79
C SER A 5 -19.94 19.11 -89.79
N SER A 6 -20.59 19.62 -88.73
CA SER A 6 -19.92 20.35 -87.63
C SER A 6 -20.83 21.36 -86.91
N SER A 7 -20.78 21.29 -85.58
CA SER A 7 -20.86 22.40 -84.62
C SER A 7 -22.21 22.97 -84.16
N ARG A 8 -22.40 22.86 -82.82
CA ARG A 8 -23.08 23.78 -81.89
C ARG A 8 -24.62 23.86 -81.95
N LEU A 9 -25.26 23.20 -80.98
CA LEU A 9 -26.59 23.59 -80.49
C LEU A 9 -26.55 23.70 -78.96
N GLN A 10 -26.69 24.93 -78.45
CA GLN A 10 -27.26 25.16 -77.13
C GLN A 10 -28.78 24.95 -77.20
N PRO A 11 -29.41 24.39 -76.16
CA PRO A 11 -30.81 24.60 -75.92
C PRO A 11 -31.02 25.29 -74.57
N ALA A 12 -31.12 26.61 -74.60
CA ALA A 12 -31.87 27.36 -73.60
C ALA A 12 -33.23 27.71 -74.21
N ARG A 13 -34.30 27.34 -73.50
CA ARG A 13 -35.72 27.72 -73.72
C ARG A 13 -36.58 26.81 -74.60
N LEU A 14 -36.84 25.59 -74.11
CA LEU A 14 -38.15 24.95 -74.26
C LEU A 14 -38.50 24.00 -73.10
N ILE A 15 -38.21 24.42 -71.86
CA ILE A 15 -38.65 23.73 -70.63
C ILE A 15 -39.10 24.82 -69.64
N LYS A 16 -40.30 25.37 -69.86
CA LYS A 16 -40.96 26.26 -68.88
C LYS A 16 -42.48 26.04 -68.79
N LEU A 17 -43.01 24.93 -69.30
CA LEU A 17 -44.46 24.67 -69.27
C LEU A 17 -44.84 23.21 -69.01
N PHE A 18 -44.16 22.56 -68.06
CA PHE A 18 -44.65 21.35 -67.39
C PHE A 18 -44.24 21.37 -65.91
N LEU A 19 -44.51 22.51 -65.26
CA LEU A 19 -44.29 22.72 -63.82
C LEU A 19 -45.59 23.20 -63.18
N LEU A 20 -46.66 22.40 -63.27
CA LEU A 20 -47.86 22.53 -62.45
C LEU A 20 -48.64 21.21 -62.53
N GLY A 21 -48.41 20.31 -61.57
CA GLY A 21 -49.10 19.01 -61.53
C GLY A 21 -48.37 17.85 -60.85
N VAL A 22 -47.19 18.04 -60.26
CA VAL A 22 -46.72 17.14 -59.20
C VAL A 22 -47.10 17.79 -57.89
N VAL A 23 -48.15 17.24 -57.28
CA VAL A 23 -48.40 17.40 -55.86
C VAL A 23 -47.09 16.98 -55.17
N ILE A 24 -46.34 17.95 -54.67
CA ILE A 24 -45.39 17.70 -53.60
C ILE A 24 -46.28 17.30 -52.42
N MET A 25 -46.61 16.01 -52.34
CA MET A 25 -46.84 15.42 -51.04
C MET A 25 -45.49 15.61 -50.37
N GLY A 26 -45.41 16.58 -49.45
CA GLY A 26 -44.29 16.63 -48.54
C GLY A 26 -44.16 15.21 -48.01
N VAL A 27 -43.01 14.57 -48.27
CA VAL A 27 -42.69 13.33 -47.58
C VAL A 27 -42.81 13.70 -46.10
N ALA A 28 -43.85 13.20 -45.45
CA ALA A 28 -43.96 13.33 -44.01
C ALA A 28 -42.64 12.75 -43.49
N SER A 29 -41.89 13.56 -42.74
CA SER A 29 -40.69 13.07 -42.07
C SER A 29 -41.09 11.82 -41.29
N ALA A 30 -40.33 10.73 -41.48
CA ALA A 30 -40.51 9.50 -40.72
C ALA A 30 -40.71 9.83 -39.24
N ALA A 31 -41.74 9.26 -38.60
CA ALA A 31 -41.93 9.50 -37.18
C ALA A 31 -40.80 8.80 -36.43
N SER A 32 -40.10 9.55 -35.57
CA SER A 32 -39.10 8.95 -34.68
C SER A 32 -39.80 8.32 -33.48
N ILE A 33 -39.76 7.00 -33.39
CA ILE A 33 -40.43 6.22 -32.35
C ILE A 33 -39.38 5.51 -31.49
N THR A 34 -39.56 5.54 -30.18
CA THR A 34 -38.61 4.96 -29.22
C THR A 34 -39.21 3.75 -28.52
N TRP A 35 -38.40 2.71 -28.30
CA TRP A 35 -38.78 1.59 -27.43
C TRP A 35 -38.85 2.03 -25.96
N THR A 36 -40.03 1.93 -25.35
CA THR A 36 -40.28 2.23 -23.93
C THR A 36 -40.71 1.00 -23.13
N GLY A 37 -40.73 -0.18 -23.75
CA GLY A 37 -41.15 -1.43 -23.14
C GLY A 37 -40.15 -2.02 -22.15
N ALA A 38 -40.63 -2.93 -21.28
CA ALA A 38 -39.79 -3.70 -20.36
C ALA A 38 -38.92 -4.73 -21.09
N ASN A 39 -37.95 -5.33 -20.36
CA ASN A 39 -37.16 -6.45 -20.87
C ASN A 39 -38.09 -7.66 -21.16
N ASN A 40 -37.87 -8.38 -22.26
CA ASN A 40 -38.77 -9.38 -22.85
C ASN A 40 -40.12 -8.82 -23.35
N GLY A 41 -40.20 -7.52 -23.65
CA GLY A 41 -41.41 -6.93 -24.23
C GLY A 41 -41.68 -7.40 -25.67
N ILE A 42 -42.96 -7.40 -26.05
CA ILE A 42 -43.43 -7.81 -27.38
C ILE A 42 -43.43 -6.61 -28.34
N TRP A 43 -42.89 -6.77 -29.55
CA TRP A 43 -42.79 -5.73 -30.58
C TRP A 43 -44.15 -5.15 -30.97
N GLY A 44 -45.16 -6.00 -31.19
CA GLY A 44 -46.49 -5.57 -31.61
C GLY A 44 -47.33 -4.86 -30.53
N THR A 45 -46.89 -4.87 -29.27
CA THR A 45 -47.63 -4.23 -28.17
C THR A 45 -47.43 -2.72 -28.23
N THR A 46 -48.50 -1.98 -28.54
CA THR A 46 -48.45 -0.53 -28.80
C THR A 46 -47.92 0.30 -27.62
N THR A 47 -48.13 -0.13 -26.38
CA THR A 47 -47.64 0.55 -25.17
C THR A 47 -46.13 0.42 -24.95
N ASN A 48 -45.45 -0.45 -25.70
CA ASN A 48 -43.99 -0.59 -25.65
C ASN A 48 -43.27 0.46 -26.52
N TRP A 49 -44.02 1.38 -27.14
CA TRP A 49 -43.49 2.42 -28.02
C TRP A 49 -43.93 3.81 -27.55
N SER A 50 -43.05 4.81 -27.72
CA SER A 50 -43.26 6.18 -27.24
C SER A 50 -44.49 6.88 -27.81
N THR A 51 -44.96 6.45 -28.99
CA THR A 51 -46.16 6.99 -29.65
C THR A 51 -47.45 6.25 -29.28
N SER A 52 -47.36 5.22 -28.43
CA SER A 52 -48.48 4.30 -28.14
C SER A 52 -49.08 3.65 -29.39
N ALA A 53 -48.25 3.43 -30.42
CA ALA A 53 -48.60 2.76 -31.67
C ALA A 53 -47.45 1.81 -32.09
N ALA A 54 -47.79 0.68 -32.71
CA ALA A 54 -46.78 -0.24 -33.23
C ALA A 54 -46.10 0.36 -34.47
N PRO A 55 -44.78 0.15 -34.64
CA PRO A 55 -44.03 0.63 -35.80
C PRO A 55 -44.59 0.19 -37.15
N THR A 56 -44.53 1.11 -38.10
CA THR A 56 -44.82 0.90 -39.51
C THR A 56 -43.56 1.00 -40.37
N SER A 57 -43.66 0.68 -41.66
CA SER A 57 -42.55 0.76 -42.61
C SER A 57 -42.01 2.17 -42.86
N SER A 58 -42.69 3.22 -42.36
CA SER A 58 -42.31 4.61 -42.50
C SER A 58 -41.65 5.19 -41.24
N ASP A 59 -41.56 4.42 -40.16
CA ASP A 59 -41.11 4.92 -38.86
C ASP A 59 -39.62 4.65 -38.62
N ASP A 60 -38.93 5.63 -38.04
CA ASP A 60 -37.53 5.52 -37.62
C ASP A 60 -37.45 5.12 -36.15
N LEU A 61 -36.86 3.97 -35.87
CA LEU A 61 -36.91 3.37 -34.54
C LEU A 61 -35.62 3.61 -33.78
N THR A 62 -35.74 4.08 -32.55
CA THR A 62 -34.63 4.14 -31.60
C THR A 62 -34.88 3.16 -30.46
N ILE A 63 -33.90 2.29 -30.19
CA ILE A 63 -33.95 1.30 -29.13
C ILE A 63 -32.84 1.61 -28.12
N PHE A 64 -33.24 1.98 -26.91
CA PHE A 64 -32.40 2.04 -25.73
C PHE A 64 -33.16 1.39 -24.57
N GLY A 65 -32.49 0.57 -23.77
CA GLY A 65 -33.08 0.00 -22.56
C GLY A 65 -33.48 1.09 -21.57
N PRO A 66 -34.48 0.86 -20.71
CA PRO A 66 -34.71 1.76 -19.58
C PRO A 66 -33.43 1.86 -18.77
N ALA A 67 -33.06 3.08 -18.36
CA ALA A 67 -31.77 3.45 -17.76
C ALA A 67 -31.36 2.73 -16.45
N ASN A 68 -31.98 1.61 -16.09
CA ASN A 68 -31.85 0.94 -14.78
C ASN A 68 -31.92 -0.60 -14.82
N VAL A 69 -31.53 -1.30 -15.90
CA VAL A 69 -31.49 -2.78 -15.87
C VAL A 69 -30.14 -3.31 -16.33
N ALA A 70 -29.38 -3.89 -15.40
CA ALA A 70 -28.20 -4.69 -15.73
C ALA A 70 -28.64 -5.99 -16.43
N GLY A 71 -28.32 -6.14 -17.73
CA GLY A 71 -28.62 -7.36 -18.50
C GLY A 71 -28.86 -7.11 -19.99
N THR A 72 -29.05 -8.18 -20.76
CA THR A 72 -29.42 -8.10 -22.18
C THR A 72 -30.89 -7.70 -22.33
N LEU A 73 -31.19 -6.66 -23.11
CA LEU A 73 -32.55 -6.30 -23.51
C LEU A 73 -32.99 -7.26 -24.62
N THR A 74 -34.00 -8.09 -24.36
CA THR A 74 -34.60 -8.95 -25.39
C THR A 74 -35.95 -8.39 -25.82
N ILE A 75 -36.14 -8.19 -27.11
CA ILE A 75 -37.40 -7.76 -27.72
C ILE A 75 -37.94 -8.91 -28.55
N ASN A 76 -39.19 -9.28 -28.29
CA ASN A 76 -39.85 -10.41 -28.92
C ASN A 76 -40.67 -9.97 -30.14
N ILE A 77 -40.24 -10.35 -31.33
CA ILE A 77 -40.96 -10.17 -32.60
C ILE A 77 -41.91 -11.36 -32.76
N ASN A 78 -43.14 -11.20 -32.30
CA ASN A 78 -44.16 -12.26 -32.29
C ASN A 78 -45.09 -12.25 -33.52
N ALA A 79 -44.93 -11.30 -34.44
CA ALA A 79 -45.68 -11.13 -35.67
C ALA A 79 -44.78 -10.47 -36.73
N ALA A 80 -45.24 -10.39 -37.99
CA ALA A 80 -44.55 -9.60 -39.01
C ALA A 80 -44.36 -8.15 -38.53
N ALA A 81 -43.12 -7.67 -38.57
CA ALA A 81 -42.72 -6.36 -38.07
C ALA A 81 -42.13 -5.50 -39.19
N PHE A 82 -42.24 -4.18 -39.04
CA PHE A 82 -41.81 -3.20 -40.03
C PHE A 82 -41.05 -2.06 -39.34
N ALA A 83 -40.04 -1.53 -40.03
CA ALA A 83 -39.33 -0.33 -39.63
C ALA A 83 -38.72 0.34 -40.87
N ASN A 84 -38.66 1.66 -40.93
CA ASN A 84 -37.83 2.35 -41.95
C ASN A 84 -36.35 2.26 -41.59
N SER A 85 -36.00 2.60 -40.34
CA SER A 85 -34.67 2.43 -39.76
C SER A 85 -34.73 1.86 -38.35
N ILE A 86 -33.63 1.26 -37.91
CA ILE A 86 -33.43 0.85 -36.52
C ILE A 86 -32.10 1.40 -36.02
N ALA A 87 -32.12 2.14 -34.93
CA ALA A 87 -30.94 2.63 -34.23
C ALA A 87 -30.91 2.04 -32.82
N VAL A 88 -29.95 1.15 -32.56
CA VAL A 88 -29.69 0.62 -31.22
C VAL A 88 -28.55 1.45 -30.62
N THR A 89 -28.88 2.39 -29.74
CA THR A 89 -27.90 3.30 -29.12
C THR A 89 -27.51 2.88 -27.71
N ASP A 90 -28.02 1.73 -27.24
CA ASP A 90 -27.72 1.18 -25.93
C ASP A 90 -26.24 0.73 -25.81
N THR A 91 -25.73 0.86 -24.59
CA THR A 91 -24.44 0.29 -24.17
C THR A 91 -24.55 -1.19 -23.79
N SER A 92 -25.75 -1.64 -23.42
CA SER A 92 -26.06 -3.03 -23.10
C SER A 92 -26.36 -3.84 -24.36
N ALA A 93 -26.19 -5.16 -24.29
CA ALA A 93 -26.52 -6.04 -25.40
C ALA A 93 -28.04 -6.04 -25.69
N VAL A 94 -28.42 -6.04 -26.95
CA VAL A 94 -29.82 -6.10 -27.41
C VAL A 94 -30.02 -7.32 -28.29
N THR A 95 -31.05 -8.11 -27.99
CA THR A 95 -31.45 -9.26 -28.78
C THR A 95 -32.86 -9.04 -29.35
N LEU A 96 -33.01 -9.03 -30.66
CA LEU A 96 -34.31 -9.13 -31.33
C LEU A 96 -34.54 -10.61 -31.65
N ASN A 97 -35.50 -11.25 -30.98
CA ASN A 97 -35.76 -12.67 -31.18
C ASN A 97 -37.24 -12.94 -31.38
N ASP A 98 -37.56 -14.15 -31.82
CA ASP A 98 -38.92 -14.68 -31.80
C ASP A 98 -39.01 -15.76 -30.70
N THR A 99 -40.00 -15.67 -29.82
CA THR A 99 -40.27 -16.72 -28.82
C THR A 99 -41.54 -17.52 -29.09
N THR A 100 -42.15 -17.35 -30.26
CA THR A 100 -43.35 -18.08 -30.65
C THR A 100 -42.97 -19.43 -31.26
N SER A 101 -43.53 -20.51 -30.72
CA SER A 101 -43.22 -21.86 -31.21
C SER A 101 -43.92 -22.14 -32.54
N GLY A 102 -43.17 -22.38 -33.62
CA GLY A 102 -43.68 -23.05 -34.82
C GLY A 102 -43.76 -22.24 -36.12
N SER A 103 -43.25 -21.01 -36.20
CA SER A 103 -43.10 -20.26 -37.46
C SER A 103 -41.99 -19.22 -37.37
N ASN A 104 -41.28 -18.94 -38.47
CA ASN A 104 -40.27 -17.87 -38.49
C ASN A 104 -40.96 -16.52 -38.73
N GLN A 105 -40.59 -15.50 -37.96
CA GLN A 105 -41.13 -14.15 -38.15
C GLN A 105 -40.24 -13.33 -39.10
N THR A 106 -40.84 -12.33 -39.76
CA THR A 106 -40.13 -11.47 -40.72
C THR A 106 -40.15 -10.02 -40.23
N LEU A 107 -38.97 -9.41 -40.17
CA LEU A 107 -38.78 -7.99 -39.98
C LEU A 107 -38.44 -7.36 -41.33
N THR A 108 -39.31 -6.49 -41.83
CA THR A 108 -39.10 -5.78 -43.10
C THR A 108 -38.48 -4.41 -42.83
N LEU A 109 -37.33 -4.13 -43.46
CA LEU A 109 -36.61 -2.86 -43.32
C LEU A 109 -36.80 -1.97 -44.56
N GLY A 110 -37.20 -0.72 -44.34
CA GLY A 110 -37.28 0.34 -45.33
C GLY A 110 -35.91 0.92 -45.70
N SER A 111 -35.87 2.14 -46.23
CA SER A 111 -34.62 2.73 -46.76
C SER A 111 -33.65 3.29 -45.70
N GLY A 112 -34.07 3.37 -44.44
CA GLY A 112 -33.36 4.09 -43.39
C GLY A 112 -32.22 3.32 -42.70
N GLY A 113 -32.08 2.00 -42.94
CA GLY A 113 -30.90 1.26 -42.50
C GLY A 113 -30.90 0.83 -41.03
N LEU A 114 -29.72 0.38 -40.56
CA LEU A 114 -29.51 -0.13 -39.21
C LEU A 114 -28.24 0.50 -38.62
N THR A 115 -28.33 1.05 -37.40
CA THR A 115 -27.17 1.58 -36.67
C THR A 115 -27.04 0.89 -35.33
N THR A 116 -25.84 0.45 -34.97
CA THR A 116 -25.55 -0.15 -33.66
C THR A 116 -24.52 0.65 -32.86
N GLY A 117 -24.71 0.72 -31.55
CA GLY A 117 -23.82 1.37 -30.60
C GLY A 117 -22.67 0.47 -30.12
N THR A 118 -22.35 0.58 -28.83
CA THR A 118 -21.26 -0.17 -28.19
C THR A 118 -21.73 -1.51 -27.62
N GLY A 119 -23.02 -1.68 -27.35
CA GLY A 119 -23.61 -2.97 -26.98
C GLY A 119 -23.71 -3.92 -28.18
N ALA A 120 -23.53 -5.22 -27.93
CA ALA A 120 -23.69 -6.23 -28.96
C ALA A 120 -25.16 -6.38 -29.37
N VAL A 121 -25.43 -6.38 -30.68
CA VAL A 121 -26.78 -6.60 -31.20
C VAL A 121 -26.88 -7.99 -31.82
N ILE A 122 -27.90 -8.76 -31.43
CA ILE A 122 -28.19 -10.08 -31.99
C ILE A 122 -29.60 -10.05 -32.57
N ILE A 123 -29.77 -10.52 -33.79
CA ILE A 123 -31.08 -10.68 -34.42
C ILE A 123 -31.27 -12.14 -34.81
N GLY A 124 -32.30 -12.75 -34.21
CA GLY A 124 -32.63 -14.16 -34.27
C GLY A 124 -31.76 -15.04 -33.35
N SER A 125 -32.18 -16.29 -33.15
CA SER A 125 -31.45 -17.30 -32.37
C SER A 125 -30.68 -18.29 -33.26
N SER A 126 -29.71 -19.00 -32.67
CA SER A 126 -29.09 -20.20 -33.24
C SER A 126 -29.87 -21.49 -32.93
N THR A 127 -30.91 -21.40 -32.10
CA THR A 127 -31.80 -22.53 -31.76
C THR A 127 -32.98 -22.60 -32.73
N ALA A 128 -33.30 -23.80 -33.24
CA ALA A 128 -34.43 -24.01 -34.12
C ALA A 128 -35.75 -23.49 -33.50
N ASN A 129 -36.58 -22.82 -34.32
CA ASN A 129 -37.88 -22.24 -33.96
C ASN A 129 -37.87 -20.95 -33.11
N GLN A 130 -36.77 -20.17 -33.15
CA GLN A 130 -36.70 -18.81 -32.59
C GLN A 130 -36.05 -17.88 -33.65
N ASN A 131 -36.69 -17.78 -34.83
CA ASN A 131 -36.05 -17.26 -36.03
C ASN A 131 -36.69 -15.95 -36.49
N VAL A 132 -35.87 -14.91 -36.63
CA VAL A 132 -36.24 -13.64 -37.25
C VAL A 132 -35.51 -13.52 -38.59
N ASN A 133 -36.26 -13.59 -39.69
CA ASN A 133 -35.76 -13.29 -41.02
C ASN A 133 -35.80 -11.78 -41.27
N ILE A 134 -34.92 -11.27 -42.13
CA ILE A 134 -34.98 -9.90 -42.63
C ILE A 134 -35.43 -9.91 -44.09
N ALA A 135 -36.47 -9.13 -44.38
CA ALA A 135 -36.86 -8.77 -45.74
C ALA A 135 -36.37 -7.35 -46.03
N LEU A 136 -35.57 -7.19 -47.08
CA LEU A 136 -35.11 -5.89 -47.54
C LEU A 136 -36.23 -5.25 -48.37
N GLY A 137 -36.81 -4.15 -47.87
CA GLY A 137 -37.75 -3.31 -48.64
C GLY A 137 -37.05 -2.29 -49.55
N ALA A 138 -35.75 -2.09 -49.33
CA ALA A 138 -34.85 -1.27 -50.14
C ALA A 138 -33.40 -1.70 -49.88
N SER A 139 -32.45 -1.22 -50.69
CA SER A 139 -31.01 -1.35 -50.40
C SER A 139 -30.66 -0.68 -49.08
N GLN A 140 -29.87 -1.37 -48.26
CA GLN A 140 -29.59 -0.96 -46.88
C GLN A 140 -28.19 -0.40 -46.70
N THR A 141 -28.05 0.55 -45.79
CA THR A 141 -26.75 0.90 -45.18
C THR A 141 -26.79 0.56 -43.70
N TRP A 142 -25.89 -0.31 -43.27
CA TRP A 142 -25.77 -0.75 -41.88
C TRP A 142 -24.48 -0.18 -41.29
N ASN A 143 -24.61 0.73 -40.33
CA ASN A 143 -23.51 1.35 -39.60
C ASN A 143 -23.28 0.62 -38.27
N ILE A 144 -22.27 -0.25 -38.25
CA ILE A 144 -22.05 -1.15 -37.13
C ILE A 144 -20.98 -0.58 -36.19
N GLY A 145 -21.39 -0.23 -34.98
CA GLY A 145 -20.52 0.20 -33.90
C GLY A 145 -19.70 -0.95 -33.31
N SER A 146 -18.81 -0.64 -32.37
CA SER A 146 -17.82 -1.57 -31.83
C SER A 146 -18.42 -2.80 -31.14
N GLY A 147 -19.68 -2.74 -30.69
CA GLY A 147 -20.38 -3.89 -30.10
C GLY A 147 -20.67 -5.01 -31.09
N GLY A 148 -20.68 -4.71 -32.38
CA GLY A 148 -20.97 -5.66 -33.46
C GLY A 148 -22.46 -5.96 -33.63
N LEU A 149 -22.76 -6.68 -34.71
CA LEU A 149 -24.09 -7.17 -35.05
C LEU A 149 -23.98 -8.62 -35.53
N THR A 150 -24.71 -9.53 -34.90
CA THR A 150 -24.84 -10.91 -35.35
C THR A 150 -26.26 -11.16 -35.86
N PHE A 151 -26.37 -11.52 -37.13
CA PHE A 151 -27.61 -11.94 -37.76
C PHE A 151 -27.58 -13.45 -38.02
N ASN A 152 -28.42 -14.19 -37.29
CA ASN A 152 -28.33 -15.64 -37.26
C ASN A 152 -29.08 -16.35 -38.40
N ASN A 153 -30.02 -15.66 -39.07
CA ASN A 153 -30.98 -16.27 -40.00
C ASN A 153 -30.80 -15.74 -41.44
N VAL A 154 -31.88 -15.71 -42.25
CA VAL A 154 -31.85 -15.37 -43.68
C VAL A 154 -32.22 -13.90 -43.91
N ILE A 155 -31.37 -13.18 -44.65
CA ILE A 155 -31.70 -11.91 -45.30
C ILE A 155 -32.15 -12.19 -46.73
N SER A 156 -33.28 -11.62 -47.14
CA SER A 156 -33.86 -11.78 -48.48
C SER A 156 -34.32 -10.44 -49.07
N ASP A 157 -34.35 -10.31 -50.38
CA ASP A 157 -34.82 -9.12 -51.12
C ASP A 157 -36.04 -9.42 -52.02
N GLY A 158 -36.60 -10.63 -51.90
CA GLY A 158 -37.67 -11.10 -52.79
C GLY A 158 -37.29 -11.12 -54.28
N GLY A 159 -36.00 -11.14 -54.63
CA GLY A 159 -35.51 -11.05 -56.00
C GLY A 159 -35.38 -9.63 -56.56
N SER A 160 -35.54 -8.59 -55.72
CA SER A 160 -35.53 -7.18 -56.14
C SER A 160 -34.14 -6.55 -56.27
N ALA A 161 -33.07 -7.35 -56.12
CA ALA A 161 -31.67 -6.92 -56.15
C ALA A 161 -31.31 -5.81 -55.15
N PHE A 162 -31.95 -5.81 -53.98
CA PHE A 162 -31.60 -4.91 -52.89
C PHE A 162 -30.30 -5.36 -52.22
N GLY A 163 -29.37 -4.41 -52.08
CA GLY A 163 -28.03 -4.66 -51.56
C GLY A 163 -27.87 -4.33 -50.08
N LEU A 164 -26.70 -4.69 -49.55
CA LEU A 164 -26.32 -4.42 -48.16
C LEU A 164 -24.96 -3.70 -48.13
N THR A 165 -24.94 -2.48 -47.62
CA THR A 165 -23.71 -1.69 -47.44
C THR A 165 -23.32 -1.66 -45.97
N LYS A 166 -22.21 -2.33 -45.63
CA LYS A 166 -21.60 -2.33 -44.31
C LYS A 166 -20.68 -1.12 -44.15
N THR A 167 -20.95 -0.34 -43.12
CA THR A 167 -20.14 0.79 -42.63
C THR A 167 -19.89 0.64 -41.12
N GLY A 168 -19.13 1.55 -40.53
CA GLY A 168 -18.72 1.47 -39.13
C GLY A 168 -17.58 0.47 -38.90
N THR A 169 -16.83 0.67 -37.81
CA THR A 169 -15.62 -0.12 -37.52
C THR A 169 -15.92 -1.50 -36.95
N GLY A 170 -17.14 -1.76 -36.49
CA GLY A 170 -17.55 -3.01 -35.88
C GLY A 170 -17.65 -4.19 -36.85
N THR A 171 -17.90 -5.38 -36.28
CA THR A 171 -18.08 -6.63 -37.04
C THR A 171 -19.56 -6.90 -37.29
N LEU A 172 -19.92 -7.13 -38.55
CA LEU A 172 -21.20 -7.72 -38.95
C LEU A 172 -21.00 -9.21 -39.18
N THR A 173 -21.70 -10.07 -38.44
CA THR A 173 -21.69 -11.53 -38.66
C THR A 173 -22.98 -11.95 -39.33
N LEU A 174 -22.89 -12.55 -40.51
CA LEU A 174 -24.02 -13.19 -41.19
C LEU A 174 -23.86 -14.72 -41.10
N ALA A 175 -24.70 -15.34 -40.27
CA ALA A 175 -24.58 -16.77 -39.99
C ALA A 175 -25.54 -17.66 -40.81
N GLY A 176 -26.65 -17.12 -41.29
CA GLY A 176 -27.56 -17.86 -42.17
C GLY A 176 -27.14 -17.86 -43.65
N ALA A 177 -27.85 -18.64 -44.44
CA ALA A 177 -27.73 -18.66 -45.90
C ALA A 177 -28.59 -17.54 -46.50
N ASN A 178 -27.98 -16.39 -46.77
CA ASN A 178 -28.66 -15.19 -47.26
C ASN A 178 -28.94 -15.28 -48.75
N THR A 179 -30.14 -14.89 -49.17
CA THR A 179 -30.64 -15.07 -50.54
C THR A 179 -30.78 -13.78 -51.34
N TYR A 180 -30.54 -12.62 -50.73
CA TYR A 180 -30.55 -11.34 -51.45
C TYR A 180 -29.52 -11.32 -52.58
N THR A 181 -29.85 -10.62 -53.67
CA THR A 181 -29.10 -10.64 -54.92
C THR A 181 -28.43 -9.31 -55.24
N GLY A 182 -28.76 -8.23 -54.52
CA GLY A 182 -28.09 -6.94 -54.66
C GLY A 182 -26.66 -6.96 -54.11
N THR A 183 -25.90 -5.91 -54.42
CA THR A 183 -24.49 -5.78 -54.04
C THR A 183 -24.29 -5.80 -52.52
N THR A 184 -23.37 -6.64 -52.05
CA THR A 184 -22.81 -6.55 -50.70
C THR A 184 -21.58 -5.65 -50.73
N ALA A 185 -21.69 -4.45 -50.15
CA ALA A 185 -20.57 -3.52 -50.04
C ALA A 185 -19.98 -3.53 -48.62
N ILE A 186 -18.66 -3.58 -48.50
CA ILE A 186 -17.92 -3.51 -47.24
C ILE A 186 -17.01 -2.29 -47.29
N ASN A 187 -17.51 -1.15 -46.83
CA ASN A 187 -16.76 0.09 -46.84
C ASN A 187 -15.77 0.13 -45.66
N THR A 188 -16.17 -0.34 -44.48
CA THR A 188 -15.34 -0.31 -43.26
C THR A 188 -15.67 -1.43 -42.28
N GLY A 189 -14.74 -1.71 -41.36
CA GLY A 189 -14.86 -2.78 -40.37
C GLY A 189 -14.83 -4.16 -41.01
N THR A 190 -15.46 -5.14 -40.37
CA THR A 190 -15.43 -6.54 -40.81
C THR A 190 -16.83 -7.05 -41.13
N LEU A 191 -16.98 -7.75 -42.25
CA LEU A 191 -18.10 -8.65 -42.52
C LEU A 191 -17.59 -10.08 -42.34
N THR A 192 -18.07 -10.75 -41.30
CA THR A 192 -17.83 -12.18 -41.05
C THR A 192 -18.96 -12.99 -41.64
N LEU A 193 -18.63 -13.96 -42.49
CA LEU A 193 -19.55 -14.92 -43.07
C LEU A 193 -19.30 -16.29 -42.44
N THR A 194 -20.22 -16.71 -41.57
CA THR A 194 -20.27 -18.10 -41.09
C THR A 194 -21.34 -18.93 -41.82
N GLY A 195 -22.26 -18.26 -42.52
CA GLY A 195 -23.18 -18.83 -43.49
C GLY A 195 -22.74 -18.54 -44.93
N SER A 196 -23.68 -18.07 -45.76
CA SER A 196 -23.40 -17.70 -47.17
C SER A 196 -24.19 -16.46 -47.61
N ILE A 197 -23.76 -15.87 -48.73
CA ILE A 197 -24.50 -14.89 -49.52
C ILE A 197 -24.77 -15.51 -50.90
N SER A 198 -25.88 -15.13 -51.53
CA SER A 198 -26.24 -15.56 -52.89
C SER A 198 -25.08 -15.39 -53.87
N SER A 199 -24.84 -16.39 -54.71
CA SER A 199 -23.82 -16.32 -55.76
C SER A 199 -24.11 -15.28 -56.84
N SER A 200 -25.35 -14.80 -56.91
CA SER A 200 -25.76 -13.70 -57.80
C SER A 200 -25.43 -12.32 -57.23
N SER A 201 -25.04 -12.21 -55.95
CA SER A 201 -24.68 -10.94 -55.32
C SER A 201 -23.28 -10.51 -55.72
N PRO A 202 -23.09 -9.29 -56.26
CA PRO A 202 -21.78 -8.67 -56.41
C PRO A 202 -21.18 -8.28 -55.05
N LEU A 203 -19.86 -8.37 -54.92
CA LEU A 203 -19.12 -7.85 -53.78
C LEU A 203 -18.50 -6.49 -54.15
N ALA A 204 -18.58 -5.52 -53.26
CA ALA A 204 -17.85 -4.26 -53.38
C ALA A 204 -16.99 -4.05 -52.12
N LEU A 205 -15.68 -3.94 -52.32
CA LEU A 205 -14.68 -3.82 -51.25
C LEU A 205 -14.18 -2.37 -51.24
N GLY A 206 -14.50 -1.60 -50.19
CA GLY A 206 -14.21 -0.17 -50.10
C GLY A 206 -13.32 0.23 -48.92
N GLY A 207 -12.48 -0.69 -48.43
CA GLY A 207 -11.62 -0.50 -47.25
C GLY A 207 -11.93 -1.40 -46.07
N GLY A 208 -12.97 -2.23 -46.15
CA GLY A 208 -13.32 -3.21 -45.11
C GLY A 208 -12.71 -4.60 -45.32
N THR A 209 -12.92 -5.46 -44.32
CA THR A 209 -12.49 -6.86 -44.33
C THR A 209 -13.67 -7.79 -44.59
N LEU A 210 -13.54 -8.70 -45.56
CA LEU A 210 -14.38 -9.89 -45.69
C LEU A 210 -13.68 -11.05 -44.98
N SER A 211 -14.31 -11.64 -43.97
CA SER A 211 -13.81 -12.82 -43.27
C SER A 211 -14.74 -14.01 -43.50
N TYR A 212 -14.23 -15.07 -44.14
CA TYR A 212 -14.99 -16.30 -44.35
C TYR A 212 -14.56 -17.39 -43.36
N THR A 213 -15.48 -17.73 -42.46
CA THR A 213 -15.31 -18.73 -41.39
C THR A 213 -16.59 -19.57 -41.30
N PRO A 214 -16.93 -20.35 -42.33
CA PRO A 214 -18.16 -21.14 -42.35
C PRO A 214 -18.17 -22.17 -41.22
N ALA A 215 -19.37 -22.45 -40.69
CA ALA A 215 -19.53 -23.48 -39.66
C ALA A 215 -19.15 -24.89 -40.18
N THR A 216 -19.34 -25.14 -41.47
CA THR A 216 -18.99 -26.41 -42.13
C THR A 216 -17.69 -26.25 -42.92
N LEU A 217 -16.68 -27.07 -42.60
CA LEU A 217 -15.42 -27.12 -43.35
C LEU A 217 -15.64 -27.63 -44.78
N GLY A 218 -14.85 -27.13 -45.73
CA GLY A 218 -14.99 -27.47 -47.15
C GLY A 218 -16.05 -26.64 -47.89
N SER A 219 -16.63 -25.64 -47.24
CA SER A 219 -17.68 -24.81 -47.85
C SER A 219 -17.11 -23.82 -48.87
N THR A 220 -17.95 -23.41 -49.81
CA THR A 220 -17.61 -22.42 -50.85
C THR A 220 -18.54 -21.22 -50.75
N GLN A 221 -17.97 -20.02 -50.69
CA GLN A 221 -18.68 -18.77 -50.97
C GLN A 221 -18.30 -18.30 -52.38
N THR A 222 -19.30 -18.03 -53.21
CA THR A 222 -19.13 -17.48 -54.57
C THR A 222 -19.79 -16.11 -54.65
N PHE A 223 -19.14 -15.14 -55.28
CA PHE A 223 -19.71 -13.85 -55.64
C PHE A 223 -19.82 -13.72 -57.16
N ALA A 224 -20.80 -12.94 -57.64
CA ALA A 224 -20.99 -12.73 -59.07
C ALA A 224 -19.82 -11.97 -59.71
N SER A 225 -19.32 -10.97 -58.99
CA SER A 225 -18.13 -10.16 -59.32
C SER A 225 -17.65 -9.46 -58.06
N THR A 226 -16.43 -8.91 -58.09
CA THR A 226 -15.88 -8.10 -57.00
C THR A 226 -15.32 -6.79 -57.54
N ALA A 227 -15.88 -5.67 -57.10
CA ALA A 227 -15.31 -4.34 -57.33
C ALA A 227 -14.40 -3.96 -56.15
N VAL A 228 -13.14 -3.61 -56.43
CA VAL A 228 -12.19 -3.09 -55.45
C VAL A 228 -12.19 -1.57 -55.57
N ASN A 229 -12.91 -0.92 -54.66
CA ASN A 229 -13.05 0.53 -54.56
C ASN A 229 -11.97 1.13 -53.68
N ALA A 230 -11.82 2.46 -53.74
CA ALA A 230 -10.84 3.20 -52.97
C ALA A 230 -10.86 2.86 -51.47
N GLY A 231 -9.72 2.41 -50.94
CA GLY A 231 -9.58 1.92 -49.57
C GLY A 231 -8.70 0.66 -49.50
N TYR A 232 -8.22 0.32 -48.30
CA TYR A 232 -7.46 -0.92 -48.08
C TYR A 232 -8.36 -2.06 -47.63
N SER A 233 -8.72 -2.95 -48.56
CA SER A 233 -9.60 -4.08 -48.29
C SER A 233 -8.83 -5.39 -48.07
N THR A 234 -9.35 -6.21 -47.18
CA THR A 234 -8.77 -7.53 -46.87
C THR A 234 -9.80 -8.63 -47.08
N VAL A 235 -9.36 -9.76 -47.64
CA VAL A 235 -10.13 -11.01 -47.69
C VAL A 235 -9.38 -12.06 -46.89
N THR A 236 -10.03 -12.62 -45.86
CA THR A 236 -9.47 -13.70 -45.04
C THR A 236 -10.25 -15.00 -45.20
N ASN A 237 -9.54 -16.12 -45.33
CA ASN A 237 -10.12 -17.46 -45.42
C ASN A 237 -9.41 -18.40 -44.43
N SER A 238 -10.14 -18.76 -43.36
CA SER A 238 -9.51 -19.22 -42.11
C SER A 238 -9.19 -20.73 -42.03
N THR A 239 -9.65 -21.55 -42.98
CA THR A 239 -9.39 -23.02 -42.94
C THR A 239 -9.04 -23.59 -44.30
N ALA A 240 -8.13 -24.59 -44.32
CA ALA A 240 -7.50 -25.12 -45.53
C ALA A 240 -8.43 -25.61 -46.65
N THR A 241 -9.60 -26.10 -46.28
CA THR A 241 -10.52 -26.77 -47.20
C THR A 241 -11.57 -25.84 -47.79
N ASN A 242 -11.72 -24.61 -47.29
CA ASN A 242 -12.75 -23.67 -47.73
C ASN A 242 -12.33 -22.90 -48.98
N THR A 243 -13.31 -22.53 -49.81
CA THR A 243 -13.10 -21.71 -51.00
C THR A 243 -13.85 -20.39 -50.95
N VAL A 244 -13.17 -19.28 -51.27
CA VAL A 244 -13.80 -17.98 -51.55
C VAL A 244 -13.57 -17.63 -53.02
N ALA A 245 -14.62 -17.69 -53.83
CA ALA A 245 -14.58 -17.33 -55.23
C ALA A 245 -15.09 -15.89 -55.41
N LEU A 246 -14.17 -14.97 -55.71
CA LEU A 246 -14.45 -13.52 -55.83
C LEU A 246 -15.13 -13.14 -57.15
N GLY A 247 -15.27 -14.08 -58.09
CA GLY A 247 -15.73 -13.78 -59.45
C GLY A 247 -14.74 -12.89 -60.19
N ALA A 248 -15.24 -12.09 -61.14
CA ALA A 248 -14.42 -11.15 -61.91
C ALA A 248 -14.06 -9.95 -61.04
N LEU A 249 -12.76 -9.61 -60.98
CA LEU A 249 -12.24 -8.44 -60.28
C LEU A 249 -12.23 -7.21 -61.18
N THR A 250 -12.84 -6.14 -60.70
CA THR A 250 -12.73 -4.78 -61.26
C THR A 250 -11.97 -3.90 -60.28
N HIS A 251 -10.84 -3.35 -60.70
CA HIS A 251 -10.09 -2.39 -59.91
C HIS A 251 -10.51 -0.96 -60.23
N ASN A 252 -10.90 -0.22 -59.21
CA ASN A 252 -11.11 1.21 -59.29
C ASN A 252 -9.92 1.93 -58.62
N THR A 253 -9.48 3.05 -59.19
CA THR A 253 -8.35 3.84 -58.69
C THR A 253 -8.44 4.08 -57.19
N GLY A 254 -7.34 3.85 -56.48
CA GLY A 254 -7.27 3.93 -55.01
C GLY A 254 -7.60 2.64 -54.28
N GLY A 255 -8.07 1.60 -54.98
CA GLY A 255 -8.50 0.35 -54.37
C GLY A 255 -7.33 -0.59 -54.12
N LEU A 256 -7.12 -0.99 -52.86
CA LEU A 256 -6.09 -1.95 -52.49
C LEU A 256 -6.74 -3.24 -51.98
N LEU A 257 -6.20 -4.38 -52.40
CA LEU A 257 -6.70 -5.69 -51.98
C LEU A 257 -5.57 -6.52 -51.38
N ASN A 258 -5.73 -6.95 -50.13
CA ASN A 258 -4.89 -7.97 -49.53
C ASN A 258 -5.66 -9.27 -49.34
N ILE A 259 -5.12 -10.35 -49.86
CA ILE A 259 -5.68 -11.69 -49.70
C ILE A 259 -4.82 -12.42 -48.69
N PHE A 260 -5.34 -12.51 -47.48
CA PHE A 260 -4.67 -13.15 -46.35
C PHE A 260 -5.32 -14.51 -46.09
N SER A 261 -4.90 -15.51 -46.84
CA SER A 261 -5.29 -16.89 -46.58
C SER A 261 -4.34 -17.52 -45.56
N LEU A 262 -4.83 -17.71 -44.33
CA LEU A 262 -4.06 -18.42 -43.30
C LEU A 262 -3.89 -19.89 -43.66
N THR A 263 -4.85 -20.47 -44.39
CA THR A 263 -4.79 -21.87 -44.87
C THR A 263 -5.68 -22.19 -46.09
N GLY A 264 -6.83 -21.53 -46.32
CA GLY A 264 -7.82 -21.88 -47.38
C GLY A 264 -7.51 -21.43 -48.81
N THR A 265 -8.44 -21.67 -49.75
CA THR A 265 -8.29 -21.26 -51.17
C THR A 265 -9.13 -20.02 -51.50
N THR A 266 -8.53 -19.00 -52.10
CA THR A 266 -9.25 -17.85 -52.68
C THR A 266 -9.00 -17.83 -54.17
N THR A 267 -10.05 -17.67 -54.98
CA THR A 267 -9.98 -17.69 -56.45
C THR A 267 -10.66 -16.47 -57.06
N THR A 268 -10.32 -16.19 -58.31
CA THR A 268 -10.96 -15.16 -59.15
C THR A 268 -11.09 -15.66 -60.59
N SER A 269 -12.09 -15.16 -61.33
CA SER A 269 -12.22 -15.41 -62.77
C SER A 269 -11.53 -14.36 -63.63
N SER A 270 -10.88 -13.34 -63.04
CA SER A 270 -10.05 -12.40 -63.81
C SER A 270 -8.83 -13.08 -64.41
N ALA A 271 -8.46 -12.66 -65.62
CA ALA A 271 -7.18 -13.02 -66.20
C ALA A 271 -6.04 -12.30 -65.46
N VAL A 272 -4.91 -12.97 -65.29
CA VAL A 272 -3.65 -12.31 -64.90
C VAL A 272 -3.19 -11.41 -66.03
N ASP A 273 -2.47 -10.33 -65.69
CA ASP A 273 -1.77 -9.56 -66.71
C ASP A 273 -0.67 -10.40 -67.38
N SER A 274 -0.05 -9.86 -68.43
CA SER A 274 1.04 -10.53 -69.17
C SER A 274 2.27 -10.89 -68.32
N THR A 275 2.31 -10.43 -67.07
CA THR A 275 3.43 -10.48 -66.14
C THR A 275 3.18 -11.49 -65.01
N GLY A 276 1.96 -12.05 -64.97
CA GLY A 276 1.55 -13.11 -64.06
C GLY A 276 0.91 -12.62 -62.75
N ILE A 277 0.74 -11.30 -62.56
CA ILE A 277 0.06 -10.74 -61.39
C ILE A 277 -1.38 -10.33 -61.74
N LEU A 278 -2.24 -10.29 -60.73
CA LEU A 278 -3.61 -9.77 -60.87
C LEU A 278 -3.65 -8.25 -61.00
N GLY A 279 -2.58 -7.57 -60.56
CA GLY A 279 -2.41 -6.13 -60.62
C GLY A 279 -1.43 -5.65 -59.56
N THR A 280 -1.02 -4.38 -59.65
CA THR A 280 -0.06 -3.75 -58.73
C THR A 280 -0.66 -3.37 -57.37
N TRP A 281 -1.98 -3.43 -57.27
CA TRP A 281 -2.81 -3.10 -56.10
C TRP A 281 -3.22 -4.33 -55.27
N GLY A 282 -2.96 -5.54 -55.79
CA GLY A 282 -3.27 -6.81 -55.15
C GLY A 282 -2.07 -7.41 -54.43
N THR A 283 -2.24 -7.84 -53.19
CA THR A 283 -1.19 -8.43 -52.35
C THR A 283 -1.63 -9.71 -51.65
N VAL A 284 -0.63 -10.51 -51.23
CA VAL A 284 -0.81 -11.69 -50.37
C VAL A 284 0.23 -11.70 -49.25
N ASN A 285 -0.09 -12.41 -48.16
CA ASN A 285 0.70 -12.53 -46.92
C ASN A 285 0.82 -11.21 -46.14
N THR A 286 1.64 -11.23 -45.09
CA THR A 286 1.98 -10.09 -44.23
C THR A 286 3.45 -10.14 -43.83
N GLY A 287 3.94 -9.14 -43.12
CA GLY A 287 5.32 -9.11 -42.62
C GLY A 287 6.35 -8.91 -43.73
N THR A 288 7.52 -9.52 -43.57
CA THR A 288 8.58 -9.56 -44.58
C THR A 288 8.23 -10.43 -45.80
N SER A 289 7.12 -11.17 -45.72
CA SER A 289 6.65 -12.09 -46.77
C SER A 289 5.60 -11.46 -47.69
N LEU A 290 5.27 -10.18 -47.49
CA LEU A 290 4.32 -9.44 -48.33
C LEU A 290 4.80 -9.45 -49.79
N GLN A 291 3.91 -9.90 -50.67
CA GLN A 291 4.17 -10.06 -52.10
C GLN A 291 2.95 -9.60 -52.91
N TYR A 292 3.16 -9.33 -54.20
CA TYR A 292 2.06 -9.09 -55.13
C TYR A 292 1.25 -10.38 -55.35
N ALA A 293 -0.05 -10.23 -55.54
CA ALA A 293 -0.96 -11.34 -55.79
C ALA A 293 -0.85 -11.83 -57.25
N ALA A 294 -0.68 -13.14 -57.44
CA ALA A 294 -0.71 -13.84 -58.72
C ALA A 294 -1.82 -14.88 -58.77
N GLY A 295 -2.27 -15.25 -59.97
CA GLY A 295 -3.30 -16.28 -60.21
C GLY A 295 -4.56 -15.72 -60.86
N GLY A 296 -5.37 -16.56 -61.51
CA GLY A 296 -6.56 -16.11 -62.23
C GLY A 296 -7.15 -17.15 -63.19
N ASN A 297 -8.39 -16.91 -63.63
CA ASN A 297 -9.31 -17.81 -64.33
C ASN A 297 -9.61 -19.14 -63.60
N GLY A 298 -10.09 -19.04 -62.35
CA GLY A 298 -10.53 -20.17 -61.52
C GLY A 298 -9.43 -20.83 -60.68
N ALA A 299 -8.17 -20.42 -60.85
CA ALA A 299 -7.04 -20.88 -60.04
C ALA A 299 -6.94 -20.18 -58.68
N ALA A 300 -6.21 -20.80 -57.75
CA ALA A 300 -5.87 -20.22 -56.46
C ALA A 300 -4.98 -18.97 -56.62
N ILE A 301 -5.27 -17.93 -55.84
CA ILE A 301 -4.43 -16.74 -55.76
C ILE A 301 -3.22 -17.06 -54.86
N THR A 302 -2.02 -16.75 -55.34
CA THR A 302 -0.72 -17.11 -54.75
C THR A 302 0.25 -15.92 -54.74
N SER A 303 1.44 -16.10 -54.16
CA SER A 303 2.47 -15.06 -54.07
C SER A 303 3.36 -14.98 -55.31
N TYR A 304 3.57 -13.77 -55.81
CA TYR A 304 4.48 -13.48 -56.92
C TYR A 304 5.82 -12.90 -56.45
N SER A 305 6.95 -13.52 -56.84
CA SER A 305 8.29 -13.17 -56.37
C SER A 305 9.06 -12.16 -57.23
N GLY A 306 8.60 -11.89 -58.46
CA GLY A 306 9.23 -10.95 -59.41
C GLY A 306 10.63 -11.35 -59.88
N ALA A 307 11.12 -10.67 -60.92
CA ALA A 307 12.50 -10.81 -61.37
C ALA A 307 13.47 -10.11 -60.39
N THR A 308 14.71 -10.57 -60.31
CA THR A 308 15.73 -9.87 -59.49
C THR A 308 16.23 -8.64 -60.25
N ALA A 309 16.05 -7.44 -59.69
CA ALA A 309 16.48 -6.16 -60.28
C ALA A 309 18.00 -6.05 -60.50
N GLY A 310 18.79 -6.88 -59.83
CA GLY A 310 20.24 -6.93 -59.95
C GLY A 310 20.90 -7.74 -58.84
N THR A 311 22.11 -8.23 -59.09
CA THR A 311 23.05 -8.72 -58.05
C THR A 311 23.52 -7.52 -57.21
N ALA A 312 23.98 -7.73 -55.97
CA ALA A 312 24.46 -6.66 -55.09
C ALA A 312 25.36 -5.65 -55.85
N GLY A 313 24.85 -4.43 -56.04
CA GLY A 313 25.59 -3.36 -56.73
C GLY A 313 24.77 -2.41 -57.63
N ASN A 314 23.76 -2.86 -58.40
CA ASN A 314 23.12 -1.97 -59.42
C ASN A 314 21.64 -2.28 -59.75
N LEU A 315 20.80 -1.25 -59.92
CA LEU A 315 19.40 -1.27 -60.40
C LEU A 315 19.28 -1.18 -61.94
N SER A 316 20.40 -1.19 -62.67
CA SER A 316 20.48 -1.02 -64.13
C SER A 316 19.67 -2.02 -64.97
N ASN A 317 19.21 -3.13 -64.40
CA ASN A 317 18.41 -4.13 -65.12
C ASN A 317 16.90 -3.87 -65.05
N VAL A 318 16.46 -2.82 -64.34
CA VAL A 318 15.05 -2.43 -64.29
C VAL A 318 14.72 -1.57 -65.52
N THR A 319 14.47 -2.22 -66.65
CA THR A 319 14.37 -1.57 -67.97
C THR A 319 13.07 -1.85 -68.72
N SER A 320 12.14 -2.61 -68.14
CA SER A 320 10.89 -3.02 -68.77
C SER A 320 9.67 -2.54 -68.00
N ALA A 321 8.83 -1.74 -68.67
CA ALA A 321 7.58 -1.19 -68.12
C ALA A 321 6.53 -2.26 -67.78
N THR A 322 6.71 -3.49 -68.25
CA THR A 322 5.84 -4.63 -67.94
C THR A 322 6.46 -5.58 -66.93
N THR A 323 7.75 -5.47 -66.60
CA THR A 323 8.39 -6.42 -65.68
C THR A 323 8.32 -5.92 -64.24
N ASN A 324 8.01 -6.84 -63.32
CA ASN A 324 8.02 -6.61 -61.89
C ASN A 324 9.36 -7.05 -61.31
N TYR A 325 9.95 -6.22 -60.45
CA TYR A 325 11.28 -6.47 -59.92
C TYR A 325 11.31 -6.47 -58.39
N SER A 326 12.18 -7.29 -57.83
CA SER A 326 12.55 -7.27 -56.41
C SER A 326 14.01 -6.83 -56.24
N PHE A 327 14.31 -6.00 -55.23
CA PHE A 327 15.66 -5.57 -54.87
C PHE A 327 15.87 -5.53 -53.35
N ALA A 328 17.12 -5.63 -52.91
CA ALA A 328 17.53 -5.64 -51.50
C ALA A 328 18.51 -4.50 -51.19
N ALA A 329 18.93 -4.39 -49.92
CA ALA A 329 19.87 -3.37 -49.48
C ALA A 329 21.22 -3.47 -50.24
N GLY A 330 21.79 -2.33 -50.63
CA GLY A 330 23.07 -2.24 -51.34
C GLY A 330 22.98 -2.11 -52.87
N ALA A 331 21.78 -2.04 -53.46
CA ALA A 331 21.62 -1.70 -54.87
C ALA A 331 21.79 -0.17 -55.10
N THR A 332 22.48 0.23 -56.17
CA THR A 332 22.63 1.65 -56.55
C THR A 332 22.01 1.91 -57.93
N GLN A 333 21.50 3.12 -58.21
CA GLN A 333 21.02 3.48 -59.55
C GLN A 333 22.15 4.10 -60.36
N THR A 334 22.51 3.47 -61.48
CA THR A 334 23.51 4.02 -62.42
C THR A 334 22.90 4.47 -63.75
N GLY A 335 21.57 4.53 -63.86
CA GLY A 335 20.84 4.88 -65.09
C GLY A 335 19.33 5.00 -64.86
N ALA A 336 18.56 5.36 -65.90
CA ALA A 336 17.10 5.46 -65.80
C ALA A 336 16.45 4.10 -65.47
N ILE A 337 15.39 4.13 -64.67
CA ILE A 337 14.64 2.94 -64.25
C ILE A 337 13.26 2.96 -64.91
N THR A 338 12.87 1.84 -65.50
CA THR A 338 11.51 1.63 -66.01
C THR A 338 11.03 0.24 -65.61
N GLY A 339 10.02 0.18 -64.76
CA GLY A 339 9.47 -1.06 -64.21
C GLY A 339 7.95 -1.01 -64.17
N ASN A 340 7.29 -2.18 -64.18
CA ASN A 340 5.88 -2.24 -63.79
C ASN A 340 5.77 -1.98 -62.28
N SER A 341 6.42 -2.83 -61.49
CA SER A 341 6.46 -2.73 -60.03
C SER A 341 7.87 -2.94 -59.50
N LEU A 342 8.19 -2.28 -58.38
CA LEU A 342 9.46 -2.44 -57.69
C LEU A 342 9.23 -2.79 -56.21
N ARG A 343 9.69 -3.96 -55.78
CA ARG A 343 9.55 -4.46 -54.40
C ARG A 343 10.89 -4.46 -53.67
N TYR A 344 10.96 -3.74 -52.56
CA TYR A 344 12.10 -3.71 -51.68
C TYR A 344 11.99 -4.77 -50.57
N THR A 345 13.06 -5.54 -50.32
CA THR A 345 13.08 -6.64 -49.33
C THR A 345 14.22 -6.54 -48.31
N GLY A 346 15.04 -5.47 -48.35
CA GLY A 346 16.24 -5.32 -47.52
C GLY A 346 16.03 -4.63 -46.17
N GLY A 347 17.14 -4.34 -45.48
CA GLY A 347 17.19 -3.52 -44.25
C GLY A 347 16.94 -2.02 -44.50
N ALA A 348 17.47 -1.11 -43.69
CA ALA A 348 17.32 0.33 -43.98
C ALA A 348 18.26 0.72 -45.13
N VAL A 349 17.77 1.51 -46.10
CA VAL A 349 18.58 1.99 -47.23
C VAL A 349 18.23 3.42 -47.61
N THR A 350 19.25 4.17 -47.97
CA THR A 350 19.12 5.45 -48.69
C THR A 350 19.61 5.25 -50.10
N TRP A 351 18.78 5.59 -51.07
CA TRP A 351 19.05 5.47 -52.49
C TRP A 351 18.88 6.86 -53.13
N SER A 352 19.84 7.30 -53.95
CA SER A 352 19.71 8.54 -54.73
C SER A 352 19.37 8.20 -56.17
N ASN A 353 18.47 8.97 -56.78
CA ASN A 353 18.21 8.78 -58.20
C ASN A 353 19.30 9.33 -59.13
N GLY A 354 20.30 10.04 -58.61
CA GLY A 354 21.43 10.57 -59.38
C GLY A 354 21.05 11.47 -60.57
N GLY A 355 19.82 11.99 -60.61
CA GLY A 355 19.28 12.77 -61.73
C GLY A 355 18.64 11.92 -62.84
N PHE A 356 18.63 10.60 -62.69
CA PHE A 356 18.01 9.67 -63.61
C PHE A 356 16.51 9.52 -63.32
N GLY A 357 15.68 9.49 -64.37
CA GLY A 357 14.23 9.28 -64.24
C GLY A 357 13.86 7.87 -63.78
N VAL A 358 12.79 7.78 -62.99
CA VAL A 358 12.19 6.52 -62.54
C VAL A 358 10.75 6.47 -63.04
N THR A 359 10.36 5.42 -63.75
CA THR A 359 8.98 5.21 -64.22
C THR A 359 8.42 3.91 -63.65
N LEU A 360 7.36 4.00 -62.83
CA LEU A 360 6.78 2.85 -62.11
C LEU A 360 5.25 2.96 -61.99
N ASN A 361 4.56 1.81 -62.03
CA ASN A 361 3.15 1.69 -61.61
C ASN A 361 3.04 1.33 -60.12
N SER A 362 4.08 0.74 -59.52
CA SER A 362 4.07 0.46 -58.07
C SER A 362 5.45 0.41 -57.43
N LEU A 363 5.49 0.82 -56.17
CA LEU A 363 6.63 0.71 -55.26
C LEU A 363 6.17 0.05 -53.95
N MET A 364 6.77 -1.07 -53.57
CA MET A 364 6.45 -1.77 -52.32
C MET A 364 7.68 -1.84 -51.40
N ASN A 365 7.53 -1.49 -50.13
CA ASN A 365 8.50 -1.82 -49.08
C ASN A 365 8.00 -3.03 -48.26
N ALA A 366 8.53 -4.21 -48.58
CA ALA A 366 8.32 -5.47 -47.85
C ALA A 366 9.56 -5.86 -47.00
N GLY A 367 10.53 -4.95 -46.86
CA GLY A 367 11.77 -5.16 -46.12
C GLY A 367 11.62 -4.95 -44.61
N THR A 368 12.76 -5.02 -43.91
CA THR A 368 12.83 -4.83 -42.45
C THR A 368 13.27 -3.42 -42.05
N GLY A 369 13.60 -2.54 -43.00
CA GLY A 369 14.05 -1.17 -42.74
C GLY A 369 13.39 -0.12 -43.64
N ALA A 370 13.68 1.16 -43.35
CA ALA A 370 13.15 2.28 -44.10
C ALA A 370 13.77 2.36 -45.51
N LEU A 371 12.97 2.80 -46.48
CA LEU A 371 13.40 3.08 -47.85
C LEU A 371 13.37 4.60 -48.07
N THR A 372 14.54 5.23 -48.21
CA THR A 372 14.65 6.68 -48.44
C THR A 372 15.22 6.95 -49.83
N GLU A 373 14.48 7.65 -50.67
CA GLU A 373 14.93 8.17 -51.95
C GLU A 373 15.34 9.64 -51.80
N THR A 374 16.62 9.97 -52.06
CA THR A 374 17.14 11.34 -51.98
C THR A 374 17.16 11.98 -53.38
N GLY A 375 16.31 12.98 -53.58
CA GLY A 375 15.92 13.50 -54.88
C GLY A 375 16.93 14.44 -55.56
N VAL A 376 17.24 14.13 -56.82
CA VAL A 376 17.79 15.05 -57.83
C VAL A 376 17.14 14.86 -59.23
N GLY A 377 15.97 14.18 -59.33
CA GLY A 377 15.26 13.88 -60.59
C GLY A 377 13.73 13.67 -60.44
N THR A 378 13.08 12.95 -61.37
CA THR A 378 11.59 12.74 -61.38
C THR A 378 11.19 11.27 -61.22
N LEU A 379 10.09 11.04 -60.50
CA LEU A 379 9.34 9.78 -60.47
C LEU A 379 8.09 9.93 -61.35
N THR A 380 8.15 9.43 -62.58
CA THR A 380 7.04 9.44 -63.52
C THR A 380 6.09 8.29 -63.24
N ILE A 381 4.80 8.58 -63.13
CA ILE A 381 3.78 7.55 -62.97
C ILE A 381 3.69 6.73 -64.26
N GLY A 382 3.67 5.40 -64.12
CA GLY A 382 3.71 4.49 -65.26
C GLY A 382 2.44 4.47 -66.11
N ALA A 383 2.43 3.57 -67.09
CA ALA A 383 1.38 3.47 -68.12
C ALA A 383 -0.03 3.22 -67.56
N ASN A 384 -0.16 2.68 -66.34
CA ASN A 384 -1.45 2.46 -65.69
C ASN A 384 -2.08 3.76 -65.16
N GLN A 385 -1.37 4.90 -65.24
CA GLN A 385 -1.79 6.21 -64.73
C GLN A 385 -2.14 6.17 -63.23
N GLU A 386 -1.52 5.26 -62.49
CA GLU A 386 -1.62 5.18 -61.04
C GLU A 386 -0.30 4.64 -60.48
N LEU A 387 0.25 5.35 -59.50
CA LEU A 387 1.37 4.89 -58.70
C LEU A 387 0.85 4.33 -57.38
N VAL A 388 0.94 3.01 -57.23
CA VAL A 388 0.57 2.31 -56.01
C VAL A 388 1.80 2.12 -55.12
N VAL A 389 1.84 2.85 -54.01
CA VAL A 389 2.87 2.73 -52.98
C VAL A 389 2.37 1.86 -51.83
N LEU A 390 3.07 0.77 -51.55
CA LEU A 390 2.71 -0.20 -50.52
C LEU A 390 3.79 -0.27 -49.45
N SER A 391 3.40 -0.31 -48.19
CA SER A 391 4.33 -0.56 -47.09
C SER A 391 3.73 -1.48 -46.04
N ASN A 392 4.60 -2.11 -45.24
CA ASN A 392 4.19 -2.96 -44.14
C ASN A 392 5.01 -2.66 -42.88
N GLY A 393 4.66 -1.57 -42.21
CA GLY A 393 5.26 -1.07 -40.97
C GLY A 393 6.40 -0.10 -41.20
N GLN A 394 7.11 -0.27 -42.32
CA GLN A 394 8.32 0.50 -42.61
C GLN A 394 8.02 1.82 -43.31
N ASN A 395 8.87 2.81 -43.06
CA ASN A 395 8.75 4.12 -43.69
C ASN A 395 9.31 4.11 -45.12
N ILE A 396 8.69 4.91 -45.98
CA ILE A 396 9.14 5.23 -47.32
C ILE A 396 9.26 6.76 -47.41
N SER A 397 10.36 7.28 -47.93
CA SER A 397 10.50 8.72 -48.18
C SER A 397 10.92 8.94 -49.63
N LEU A 398 10.18 9.80 -50.33
CA LEU A 398 10.40 10.16 -51.72
C LEU A 398 10.76 11.65 -51.82
N GLY A 399 11.97 11.92 -52.31
CA GLY A 399 12.52 13.25 -52.53
C GLY A 399 12.29 13.80 -53.92
N SER A 400 12.18 12.92 -54.91
CA SER A 400 11.94 13.28 -56.31
C SER A 400 10.51 13.75 -56.55
N ALA A 401 10.34 14.63 -57.54
CA ALA A 401 9.03 15.10 -57.98
C ALA A 401 8.24 13.95 -58.63
N ILE A 402 7.02 13.69 -58.15
CA ILE A 402 6.07 12.76 -58.77
C ILE A 402 5.33 13.50 -59.87
N VAL A 403 5.38 12.97 -61.09
CA VAL A 403 4.80 13.59 -62.28
C VAL A 403 3.87 12.64 -63.00
N ASP A 404 2.87 13.20 -63.69
CA ASP A 404 1.95 12.44 -64.54
C ASP A 404 2.70 11.65 -65.61
N ASN A 405 2.09 10.55 -66.05
CA ASN A 405 2.45 9.96 -67.33
C ASN A 405 2.15 10.95 -68.46
N GLY A 406 2.92 10.90 -69.56
CA GLY A 406 2.64 11.71 -70.75
C GLY A 406 1.27 11.46 -71.41
N GLY A 407 0.56 10.40 -70.99
CA GLY A 407 -0.79 10.04 -71.44
C GLY A 407 -1.94 10.77 -70.74
N GLY A 408 -1.69 11.53 -69.66
CA GLY A 408 -2.73 12.29 -68.95
C GLY A 408 -2.67 12.18 -67.43
N ALA A 409 -3.76 12.62 -66.78
CA ALA A 409 -3.85 12.70 -65.32
C ALA A 409 -3.61 11.34 -64.67
N SER A 410 -2.70 11.30 -63.70
CA SER A 410 -2.24 10.10 -63.03
C SER A 410 -2.44 10.19 -61.51
N ALA A 411 -2.86 9.08 -60.90
CA ALA A 411 -3.20 8.98 -59.49
C ALA A 411 -2.03 8.50 -58.62
N LEU A 412 -2.09 8.80 -57.33
CA LEU A 412 -1.20 8.27 -56.30
C LEU A 412 -2.03 7.52 -55.26
N THR A 413 -1.67 6.27 -54.97
CA THR A 413 -2.37 5.45 -53.98
C THR A 413 -1.38 4.92 -52.96
N TYR A 414 -1.63 5.12 -51.66
CA TYR A 414 -0.78 4.65 -50.57
C TYR A 414 -1.54 3.76 -49.59
N GLY A 415 -0.95 2.64 -49.17
CA GLY A 415 -1.51 1.81 -48.12
C GLY A 415 -0.75 0.50 -47.88
N GLY A 416 -1.41 -0.46 -47.24
CA GLY A 416 -0.85 -1.77 -46.92
C GLY A 416 -1.36 -2.37 -45.58
N PRO A 417 -1.00 -3.62 -45.26
CA PRO A 417 -1.54 -4.35 -44.10
C PRO A 417 -1.23 -3.71 -42.75
N SER A 418 -0.08 -3.03 -42.65
CA SER A 418 0.33 -2.27 -41.48
C SER A 418 1.11 -1.05 -41.93
N ALA A 419 0.61 -0.33 -42.94
CA ALA A 419 1.36 0.70 -43.64
C ALA A 419 2.03 1.71 -42.68
N GLY A 420 3.33 1.93 -42.89
CA GLY A 420 4.14 2.87 -42.12
C GLY A 420 3.91 4.32 -42.57
N ILE A 421 4.96 5.14 -42.54
CA ILE A 421 4.91 6.53 -43.03
C ILE A 421 5.45 6.61 -44.45
N LEU A 422 4.65 7.12 -45.39
CA LEU A 422 5.13 7.63 -46.68
C LEU A 422 5.35 9.14 -46.56
N THR A 423 6.57 9.63 -46.77
CA THR A 423 6.88 11.07 -46.77
C THR A 423 7.21 11.54 -48.17
N LEU A 424 6.47 12.53 -48.67
CA LEU A 424 6.71 13.19 -49.94
C LEU A 424 7.33 14.56 -49.70
N SER A 425 8.44 14.85 -50.37
CA SER A 425 9.14 16.14 -50.25
C SER A 425 9.45 16.84 -51.57
N GLY A 426 9.39 16.11 -52.69
CA GLY A 426 9.51 16.68 -54.03
C GLY A 426 8.34 17.58 -54.44
N ALA A 427 8.55 18.43 -55.45
CA ALA A 427 7.51 19.29 -56.03
C ALA A 427 6.62 18.47 -56.98
N ASN A 428 5.51 17.94 -56.48
CA ASN A 428 4.74 16.92 -57.17
C ASN A 428 3.69 17.53 -58.10
N THR A 429 3.77 17.27 -59.41
CA THR A 429 2.90 17.88 -60.43
C THR A 429 1.87 16.93 -61.03
N TYR A 430 1.74 15.70 -60.51
CA TYR A 430 0.67 14.80 -60.93
C TYR A 430 -0.70 15.43 -60.66
N THR A 431 -1.69 15.14 -61.50
CA THR A 431 -2.99 15.84 -61.46
C THR A 431 -4.17 14.96 -61.06
N GLY A 432 -3.98 13.63 -60.99
CA GLY A 432 -5.00 12.68 -60.57
C GLY A 432 -5.19 12.60 -59.05
N VAL A 433 -6.07 11.70 -58.62
CA VAL A 433 -6.48 11.54 -57.21
C VAL A 433 -5.32 10.99 -56.36
N THR A 434 -5.15 11.54 -55.17
CA THR A 434 -4.34 10.99 -54.08
C THR A 434 -5.22 10.20 -53.12
N THR A 435 -5.00 8.90 -53.02
CA THR A 435 -5.72 7.99 -52.12
C THR A 435 -4.82 7.45 -51.02
N ILE A 436 -5.25 7.52 -49.78
CA ILE A 436 -4.62 6.86 -48.62
C ILE A 436 -5.56 5.76 -48.15
N GLY A 437 -5.27 4.52 -48.53
CA GLY A 437 -6.05 3.36 -48.10
C GLY A 437 -5.84 3.00 -46.62
N SER A 438 -4.61 3.13 -46.13
CA SER A 438 -4.20 2.89 -44.73
C SER A 438 -2.82 3.53 -44.45
N GLY A 439 -2.40 3.59 -43.18
CA GLY A 439 -1.08 4.12 -42.80
C GLY A 439 -1.02 5.65 -42.81
N THR A 440 0.19 6.23 -42.81
CA THR A 440 0.38 7.70 -42.76
C THR A 440 1.04 8.25 -44.02
N LEU A 441 0.41 9.19 -44.72
CA LEU A 441 1.02 10.00 -45.79
C LEU A 441 1.36 11.39 -45.26
N VAL A 442 2.64 11.76 -45.34
CA VAL A 442 3.17 13.07 -44.91
C VAL A 442 3.55 13.89 -46.15
N PHE A 443 2.97 15.08 -46.27
CA PHE A 443 3.44 16.11 -47.19
C PHE A 443 4.42 17.03 -46.46
N ALA A 444 5.71 16.90 -46.78
CA ALA A 444 6.78 17.59 -46.07
C ALA A 444 6.94 19.06 -46.48
N LYS A 445 6.43 19.43 -47.66
CA LYS A 445 6.48 20.79 -48.23
C LYS A 445 5.14 21.14 -48.88
N GLU A 446 4.82 22.42 -48.98
CA GLU A 446 3.59 22.89 -49.65
C GLU A 446 3.55 22.41 -51.12
N THR A 447 4.69 22.46 -51.82
CA THR A 447 4.85 21.95 -53.19
C THR A 447 4.74 20.42 -53.30
N SER A 448 4.78 19.69 -52.19
CA SER A 448 4.61 18.24 -52.23
C SER A 448 3.15 17.82 -52.42
N LEU A 449 2.18 18.71 -52.20
CA LEU A 449 0.78 18.47 -52.52
C LEU A 449 0.37 19.26 -53.77
N TYR A 450 0.25 18.56 -54.91
CA TYR A 450 -0.18 19.14 -56.20
C TYR A 450 0.61 20.40 -56.59
N ASN A 451 1.91 20.44 -56.27
CA ASN A 451 2.81 21.55 -56.54
C ASN A 451 2.26 22.91 -56.07
N ASN A 452 1.64 22.91 -54.88
CA ASN A 452 0.97 24.07 -54.31
C ASN A 452 -0.18 24.63 -55.18
N THR A 453 -0.92 23.75 -55.85
CA THR A 453 -2.14 24.14 -56.59
C THR A 453 -3.35 23.96 -55.69
N SER A 454 -3.72 24.99 -54.93
CA SER A 454 -4.81 24.93 -53.94
C SER A 454 -6.19 24.58 -54.53
N ALA A 455 -6.42 24.88 -55.81
CA ALA A 455 -7.62 24.45 -56.55
C ALA A 455 -7.73 22.92 -56.70
N SER A 456 -6.61 22.20 -56.56
CA SER A 456 -6.56 20.73 -56.57
C SER A 456 -6.72 20.12 -55.19
N TRP A 457 -6.71 20.91 -54.10
CA TRP A 457 -6.88 20.43 -52.73
C TRP A 457 -8.35 20.21 -52.39
N THR A 458 -9.02 19.37 -53.17
CA THR A 458 -10.46 19.14 -53.08
C THR A 458 -10.75 17.73 -52.60
N ALA A 459 -11.96 17.54 -52.08
CA ALA A 459 -12.47 16.21 -51.74
C ALA A 459 -12.49 15.23 -52.93
N ALA A 460 -12.51 15.71 -54.18
CA ALA A 460 -12.42 14.84 -55.36
C ALA A 460 -11.01 14.26 -55.55
N ASN A 461 -10.00 15.06 -55.26
CA ASN A 461 -8.60 14.73 -55.47
C ASN A 461 -7.91 14.13 -54.24
N ILE A 462 -8.42 14.33 -53.04
CA ILE A 462 -7.83 13.78 -51.82
C ILE A 462 -8.82 12.81 -51.19
N LYS A 463 -8.47 11.52 -51.12
CA LYS A 463 -9.28 10.46 -50.52
C LYS A 463 -8.49 9.78 -49.39
N VAL A 464 -9.04 9.75 -48.18
CA VAL A 464 -8.43 9.13 -47.01
C VAL A 464 -9.39 8.09 -46.47
N GLY A 465 -9.03 6.82 -46.62
CA GLY A 465 -9.78 5.67 -46.17
C GLY A 465 -9.66 5.42 -44.66
N ASN A 466 -10.37 4.41 -44.20
CA ASN A 466 -10.34 3.96 -42.81
C ASN A 466 -8.92 3.54 -42.38
N GLY A 467 -8.44 4.05 -41.25
CA GLY A 467 -7.07 3.80 -40.78
C GLY A 467 -5.99 4.55 -41.58
N GLY A 468 -6.37 5.32 -42.60
CA GLY A 468 -5.49 6.26 -43.30
C GLY A 468 -5.32 7.55 -42.52
N THR A 469 -4.10 8.09 -42.50
CA THR A 469 -3.74 9.35 -41.83
C THR A 469 -3.08 10.28 -42.84
N LEU A 470 -3.66 11.45 -43.04
CA LEU A 470 -3.13 12.53 -43.87
C LEU A 470 -2.41 13.56 -42.99
N VAL A 471 -1.11 13.76 -43.19
CA VAL A 471 -0.27 14.64 -42.36
C VAL A 471 0.39 15.74 -43.18
N PHE A 472 0.45 16.93 -42.60
CA PHE A 472 1.15 18.08 -43.14
C PHE A 472 2.26 18.52 -42.19
N ASN A 473 3.47 18.72 -42.72
CA ASN A 473 4.46 19.51 -42.00
C ASN A 473 4.03 20.98 -42.03
N VAL A 474 4.13 21.68 -40.90
CA VAL A 474 3.56 23.03 -40.76
C VAL A 474 4.51 24.03 -40.12
N GLY A 475 4.45 25.27 -40.59
CA GLY A 475 5.11 26.44 -39.98
C GLY A 475 6.62 26.57 -40.21
N GLY A 476 7.28 25.58 -40.83
CA GLY A 476 8.66 25.68 -41.28
C GLY A 476 8.81 26.33 -42.66
N THR A 477 10.05 26.54 -43.09
CA THR A 477 10.35 27.10 -44.43
C THR A 477 9.87 26.18 -45.54
N GLY A 478 9.00 26.72 -46.42
CA GLY A 478 8.37 26.00 -47.54
C GLY A 478 7.35 24.93 -47.12
N GLU A 479 6.96 24.91 -45.84
CA GLU A 479 5.92 24.04 -45.30
C GLU A 479 4.57 24.76 -45.27
N PHE A 480 3.50 24.04 -44.94
CA PHE A 480 2.15 24.59 -44.95
C PHE A 480 1.98 25.69 -43.89
N THR A 481 1.40 26.81 -44.30
CA THR A 481 1.05 27.95 -43.44
C THR A 481 -0.35 27.77 -42.84
N THR A 482 -0.71 28.62 -41.86
CA THR A 482 -2.07 28.64 -41.30
C THR A 482 -3.12 28.95 -42.37
N GLY A 483 -2.79 29.78 -43.37
CA GLY A 483 -3.66 30.08 -44.50
C GLY A 483 -3.95 28.84 -45.34
N ASP A 484 -2.92 28.05 -45.63
CA ASP A 484 -3.03 26.85 -46.47
C ASP A 484 -3.89 25.78 -45.80
N ILE A 485 -3.67 25.54 -44.50
CA ILE A 485 -4.49 24.61 -43.72
C ILE A 485 -5.94 25.08 -43.65
N THR A 486 -6.18 26.39 -43.57
CA THR A 486 -7.54 26.95 -43.61
C THR A 486 -8.21 26.63 -44.94
N THR A 487 -7.58 26.93 -46.07
CA THR A 487 -8.08 26.62 -47.42
C THR A 487 -8.32 25.14 -47.61
N LEU A 488 -7.38 24.29 -47.19
CA LEU A 488 -7.49 22.84 -47.28
C LEU A 488 -8.70 22.31 -46.50
N LEU A 489 -8.82 22.65 -45.21
CA LEU A 489 -9.90 22.18 -44.36
C LEU A 489 -11.27 22.62 -44.91
N THR A 490 -11.39 23.87 -45.37
CA THR A 490 -12.62 24.35 -46.02
C THR A 490 -12.97 23.56 -47.29
N ASN A 491 -11.99 23.24 -48.13
CA ASN A 491 -12.22 22.48 -49.36
C ASN A 491 -12.55 20.99 -49.12
N LEU A 492 -12.17 20.45 -47.95
CA LEU A 492 -12.51 19.08 -47.54
C LEU A 492 -13.84 19.01 -46.76
N ASP A 493 -14.29 20.10 -46.13
CA ASP A 493 -15.50 20.16 -45.27
C ASP A 493 -16.78 20.71 -45.98
N GLY A 494 -16.71 21.08 -47.26
CA GLY A 494 -17.76 21.87 -47.94
C GLY A 494 -19.08 21.17 -48.35
N SER A 495 -19.28 19.86 -48.16
CA SER A 495 -20.52 19.17 -48.61
C SER A 495 -20.78 17.81 -47.97
N VAL A 496 -22.07 17.43 -47.86
CA VAL A 496 -22.61 16.24 -47.19
C VAL A 496 -22.59 14.94 -48.02
N THR A 497 -21.78 14.82 -49.08
CA THR A 497 -21.76 13.59 -49.91
C THR A 497 -20.39 13.17 -50.47
N SER A 498 -19.32 13.95 -50.27
CA SER A 498 -17.96 13.54 -50.64
C SER A 498 -16.94 14.53 -50.06
N ASN A 499 -16.33 14.17 -48.93
CA ASN A 499 -15.56 15.10 -48.08
C ASN A 499 -14.05 14.78 -48.14
N GLY A 500 -13.66 13.84 -48.98
CA GLY A 500 -12.29 13.33 -49.07
C GLY A 500 -11.88 12.44 -47.89
N LEU A 501 -12.35 12.72 -46.67
CA LEU A 501 -12.05 11.95 -45.46
C LEU A 501 -13.19 10.96 -45.13
N GLN A 502 -12.93 9.66 -45.22
CA GLN A 502 -13.89 8.61 -44.89
C GLN A 502 -13.94 8.35 -43.37
N ALA A 503 -15.00 7.66 -42.91
CA ALA A 503 -15.12 7.26 -41.51
C ALA A 503 -13.91 6.43 -41.02
N GLY A 504 -13.33 6.84 -39.90
CA GLY A 504 -12.15 6.26 -39.27
C GLY A 504 -10.81 6.70 -39.87
N SER A 505 -10.81 7.69 -40.75
CA SER A 505 -9.58 8.38 -41.19
C SER A 505 -9.05 9.34 -40.13
N SER A 506 -7.82 9.83 -40.30
CA SER A 506 -7.22 10.86 -39.47
C SER A 506 -6.58 11.98 -40.29
N ILE A 507 -6.69 13.21 -39.80
CA ILE A 507 -5.87 14.34 -40.23
C ILE A 507 -4.81 14.63 -39.17
N GLY A 508 -3.62 15.06 -39.58
CA GLY A 508 -2.55 15.38 -38.65
C GLY A 508 -1.67 16.54 -39.09
N PHE A 509 -1.02 17.13 -38.09
CA PHE A 509 -0.13 18.27 -38.25
C PHE A 509 1.19 17.96 -37.54
N ASP A 510 2.29 18.04 -38.29
CA ASP A 510 3.64 17.85 -37.79
C ASP A 510 4.34 19.19 -37.62
N THR A 511 4.53 19.60 -36.37
CA THR A 511 5.07 20.91 -36.03
C THR A 511 6.61 20.92 -35.89
N THR A 512 7.31 19.84 -36.27
CA THR A 512 8.76 19.68 -36.02
C THR A 512 9.58 20.91 -36.43
N ASN A 513 9.24 21.56 -37.54
CA ASN A 513 10.01 22.67 -38.10
C ASN A 513 9.35 24.06 -37.92
N ALA A 514 8.30 24.17 -37.09
CA ALA A 514 7.55 25.42 -36.92
C ALA A 514 8.42 26.59 -36.41
N SER A 515 8.58 27.62 -37.23
CA SER A 515 9.31 28.85 -36.90
C SER A 515 8.57 29.62 -35.80
N GLY A 516 9.08 29.61 -34.57
CA GLY A 516 8.43 30.19 -33.40
C GLY A 516 7.91 29.18 -32.37
N SER A 517 8.20 27.89 -32.52
CA SER A 517 7.85 26.82 -31.58
C SER A 517 6.34 26.57 -31.39
N SER A 518 5.48 27.21 -32.19
CA SER A 518 4.04 26.98 -32.22
C SER A 518 3.43 27.16 -33.61
N PHE A 519 2.39 26.40 -33.94
CA PHE A 519 1.57 26.57 -35.15
C PHE A 519 0.09 26.54 -34.79
N THR A 520 -0.72 27.47 -35.33
CA THR A 520 -2.15 27.58 -35.00
C THR A 520 -3.04 27.08 -36.13
N VAL A 521 -4.03 26.25 -35.78
CA VAL A 521 -5.15 25.83 -36.63
C VAL A 521 -6.42 26.53 -36.14
N SER A 522 -6.85 27.54 -36.90
CA SER A 522 -8.01 28.36 -36.56
C SER A 522 -9.33 27.84 -37.11
N SER A 523 -9.29 26.98 -38.14
CA SER A 523 -10.48 26.36 -38.72
C SER A 523 -11.05 25.26 -37.84
N ASN A 524 -12.36 25.03 -37.96
CA ASN A 524 -13.03 23.90 -37.34
C ASN A 524 -12.59 22.59 -38.00
N ILE A 525 -12.41 21.55 -37.18
CA ILE A 525 -12.25 20.16 -37.59
C ILE A 525 -13.54 19.44 -37.19
N GLN A 526 -14.18 18.79 -38.16
CA GLN A 526 -15.52 18.23 -38.00
C GLN A 526 -15.59 16.81 -38.54
N ASN A 527 -16.52 16.00 -38.02
CA ASN A 527 -16.82 14.73 -38.66
C ASN A 527 -17.32 14.94 -40.10
N THR A 528 -17.00 14.00 -40.98
CA THR A 528 -17.54 14.04 -42.33
C THR A 528 -18.98 13.53 -42.33
N THR A 529 -19.76 14.03 -43.26
CA THR A 529 -21.20 13.74 -43.39
C THR A 529 -21.48 13.17 -44.78
N GLY A 530 -22.52 12.35 -44.93
CA GLY A 530 -22.88 11.71 -46.20
C GLY A 530 -22.53 10.24 -46.34
N THR A 531 -22.76 9.69 -47.53
CA THR A 531 -22.46 8.28 -47.87
C THR A 531 -20.96 8.00 -47.73
N GLY A 532 -20.58 7.18 -46.74
CA GLY A 532 -19.18 6.87 -46.42
C GLY A 532 -18.47 7.89 -45.53
N GLY A 533 -19.15 8.98 -45.16
CA GLY A 533 -18.70 9.93 -44.14
C GLY A 533 -18.86 9.36 -42.73
N GLY A 534 -18.22 10.00 -41.75
CA GLY A 534 -18.38 9.67 -40.35
C GLY A 534 -17.27 10.22 -39.47
N THR A 535 -16.96 9.48 -38.41
CA THR A 535 -15.98 9.86 -37.40
C THR A 535 -14.59 10.07 -37.99
N ILE A 536 -13.97 11.24 -37.78
CA ILE A 536 -12.55 11.48 -38.11
C ILE A 536 -11.71 11.71 -36.85
N SER A 537 -10.44 11.33 -36.91
CA SER A 537 -9.47 11.44 -35.81
C SER A 537 -8.45 12.56 -36.08
N LEU A 538 -7.85 13.10 -35.02
CA LEU A 538 -6.82 14.14 -35.10
C LEU A 538 -5.48 13.59 -34.60
N THR A 539 -4.40 13.79 -35.34
CA THR A 539 -3.05 13.36 -34.95
C THR A 539 -2.08 14.54 -34.86
N LYS A 540 -1.57 14.83 -33.66
CA LYS A 540 -0.50 15.81 -33.43
C LYS A 540 0.87 15.13 -33.48
N ARG A 541 1.74 15.61 -34.36
CA ARG A 541 3.16 15.19 -34.49
C ARG A 541 4.12 16.36 -34.32
N GLY A 542 5.40 16.04 -34.25
CA GLY A 542 6.49 17.02 -34.09
C GLY A 542 6.66 17.59 -32.70
N THR A 543 7.86 18.06 -32.38
CA THR A 543 8.29 18.44 -31.03
C THR A 543 7.73 19.78 -30.53
N ASN A 544 7.27 20.65 -31.44
CA ASN A 544 6.78 21.98 -31.09
C ASN A 544 5.28 21.99 -30.75
N THR A 545 4.72 23.17 -30.46
CA THR A 545 3.32 23.34 -30.07
C THR A 545 2.37 23.38 -31.28
N LEU A 546 1.27 22.63 -31.24
CA LEU A 546 0.10 22.86 -32.12
C LEU A 546 -0.98 23.53 -31.29
N VAL A 547 -1.50 24.66 -31.75
CA VAL A 547 -2.60 25.38 -31.10
C VAL A 547 -3.88 25.14 -31.90
N LEU A 548 -4.90 24.58 -31.26
CA LEU A 548 -6.25 24.49 -31.82
C LEU A 548 -7.08 25.66 -31.29
N ALA A 549 -7.61 26.46 -32.22
CA ALA A 549 -8.42 27.65 -31.90
C ALA A 549 -9.83 27.60 -32.49
N GLY A 550 -10.10 26.72 -33.47
CA GLY A 550 -11.44 26.51 -34.03
C GLY A 550 -12.37 25.71 -33.10
N THR A 551 -13.68 25.78 -33.33
CA THR A 551 -14.69 24.98 -32.63
C THR A 551 -14.77 23.59 -33.27
N ASN A 552 -14.28 22.57 -32.56
CA ASN A 552 -14.09 21.25 -33.13
C ASN A 552 -15.21 20.28 -32.74
N THR A 553 -15.75 19.53 -33.71
CA THR A 553 -16.89 18.61 -33.52
C THR A 553 -16.60 17.16 -33.92
N TYR A 554 -15.36 16.86 -34.36
CA TYR A 554 -14.95 15.50 -34.69
C TYR A 554 -15.07 14.54 -33.50
N SER A 555 -15.44 13.27 -33.70
CA SER A 555 -15.60 12.30 -32.61
C SER A 555 -14.52 11.21 -32.56
N GLY A 556 -13.55 11.24 -33.47
CA GLY A 556 -12.47 10.26 -33.50
C GLY A 556 -11.42 10.58 -32.44
N THR A 557 -10.43 9.71 -32.31
CA THR A 557 -9.40 9.89 -31.27
C THR A 557 -8.50 11.07 -31.61
N THR A 558 -8.21 11.93 -30.63
CA THR A 558 -7.10 12.87 -30.68
C THR A 558 -5.84 12.18 -30.16
N SER A 559 -4.85 11.96 -31.02
CA SER A 559 -3.58 11.35 -30.67
C SER A 559 -2.47 12.39 -30.62
N VAL A 560 -1.85 12.58 -29.45
CA VAL A 560 -0.65 13.40 -29.27
C VAL A 560 0.56 12.48 -29.29
N VAL A 561 1.28 12.47 -30.41
CA VAL A 561 2.43 11.59 -30.64
C VAL A 561 3.73 12.24 -30.17
N ALA A 562 3.89 13.56 -30.37
CA ALA A 562 5.06 14.32 -29.96
C ALA A 562 4.72 15.81 -29.65
N GLY A 563 5.56 16.44 -28.84
CA GLY A 563 5.50 17.89 -28.55
C GLY A 563 4.33 18.32 -27.69
N THR A 564 3.88 19.57 -27.87
CA THR A 564 2.79 20.15 -27.09
C THR A 564 1.51 20.26 -27.93
N LEU A 565 0.38 19.77 -27.44
CA LEU A 565 -0.94 20.15 -27.96
C LEU A 565 -1.55 21.22 -27.06
N GLN A 566 -1.92 22.35 -27.65
CA GLN A 566 -2.53 23.47 -26.96
C GLN A 566 -3.96 23.70 -27.45
N TYR A 567 -4.89 23.86 -26.52
CA TYR A 567 -6.28 24.25 -26.82
C TYR A 567 -6.52 25.68 -26.37
N ASN A 568 -7.15 26.51 -27.19
CA ASN A 568 -7.41 27.92 -26.91
C ASN A 568 -8.90 28.18 -26.68
N GLY A 569 -9.49 27.52 -25.68
CA GLY A 569 -10.92 27.57 -25.34
C GLY A 569 -11.59 26.20 -25.18
N THR A 570 -12.75 26.15 -24.51
CA THR A 570 -13.46 24.90 -24.18
C THR A 570 -14.01 24.16 -25.40
N ALA A 571 -14.35 24.87 -26.47
CA ALA A 571 -14.83 24.30 -27.74
C ALA A 571 -13.70 23.88 -28.69
N ALA A 572 -12.44 24.16 -28.35
CA ALA A 572 -11.29 23.75 -29.16
C ALA A 572 -11.03 22.25 -29.09
N MET A 573 -11.58 21.55 -28.10
CA MET A 573 -11.60 20.09 -28.05
C MET A 573 -13.03 19.60 -28.19
N SER A 574 -13.25 18.60 -29.05
CA SER A 574 -14.55 17.96 -29.14
C SER A 574 -14.81 17.09 -27.92
N SER A 575 -15.98 17.24 -27.30
CA SER A 575 -16.36 16.44 -26.13
C SER A 575 -16.62 14.95 -26.45
N ASN A 576 -16.78 14.65 -27.73
CA ASN A 576 -17.01 13.29 -28.23
C ASN A 576 -15.70 12.60 -28.64
N SER A 577 -14.55 13.30 -28.58
CA SER A 577 -13.25 12.77 -28.98
C SER A 577 -12.49 12.17 -27.78
N PRO A 578 -12.09 10.89 -27.83
CA PRO A 578 -11.10 10.34 -26.89
C PRO A 578 -9.73 11.02 -27.06
N LEU A 579 -9.00 11.22 -25.98
CA LEU A 579 -7.64 11.77 -25.97
C LEU A 579 -6.62 10.67 -25.67
N THR A 580 -5.62 10.50 -26.52
CA THR A 580 -4.48 9.60 -26.27
C THR A 580 -3.17 10.39 -26.28
N VAL A 581 -2.33 10.14 -25.28
CA VAL A 581 -1.13 10.94 -25.00
C VAL A 581 0.09 10.02 -24.91
N SER A 582 1.04 10.18 -25.82
CA SER A 582 2.24 9.34 -25.92
C SER A 582 3.39 9.83 -25.03
N THR A 583 4.46 9.04 -24.92
CA THR A 583 5.63 9.37 -24.09
C THR A 583 6.35 10.65 -24.54
N GLY A 584 6.74 11.52 -23.59
CA GLY A 584 7.50 12.74 -23.89
C GLY A 584 6.67 13.86 -24.52
N THR A 585 5.35 13.81 -24.35
CA THR A 585 4.42 14.82 -24.86
C THR A 585 3.92 15.71 -23.73
N ASN A 586 3.60 16.95 -24.06
CA ASN A 586 2.95 17.88 -23.14
C ASN A 586 1.55 18.21 -23.69
N ILE A 587 0.63 18.50 -22.79
CA ILE A 587 -0.66 19.08 -23.15
C ILE A 587 -0.74 20.41 -22.42
N ASN A 588 -0.90 21.50 -23.18
CA ASN A 588 -1.12 22.81 -22.62
C ASN A 588 -2.61 23.15 -22.74
N LEU A 589 -3.35 23.00 -21.65
CA LEU A 589 -4.78 23.33 -21.66
C LEU A 589 -4.93 24.81 -21.30
N ARG A 590 -5.35 25.66 -22.25
CA ARG A 590 -5.62 27.08 -22.00
C ARG A 590 -7.11 27.35 -22.11
N SER A 591 -7.66 27.94 -21.06
CA SER A 591 -9.05 28.42 -21.03
C SER A 591 -9.07 29.74 -20.31
N ASP A 592 -9.47 30.80 -21.02
CA ASP A 592 -9.65 32.15 -20.47
C ASP A 592 -10.77 32.24 -19.43
N THR A 593 -11.65 31.22 -19.38
CA THR A 593 -12.78 31.08 -18.47
C THR A 593 -12.73 29.72 -17.75
N ALA A 594 -13.27 29.61 -16.53
CA ALA A 594 -13.49 28.30 -15.90
C ALA A 594 -14.33 27.41 -16.84
N GLY A 595 -13.84 26.21 -17.12
CA GLY A 595 -14.40 25.38 -18.18
C GLY A 595 -14.06 23.91 -17.98
N THR A 596 -15.03 23.06 -18.30
CA THR A 596 -14.84 21.61 -18.29
C THR A 596 -14.39 21.20 -19.68
N PHE A 597 -13.17 20.65 -19.80
CA PHE A 597 -12.70 20.01 -21.02
C PHE A 597 -13.09 18.55 -20.91
N THR A 598 -14.10 18.12 -21.65
CA THR A 598 -14.71 16.80 -21.52
C THR A 598 -14.30 15.90 -22.68
N PRO A 599 -13.04 15.49 -22.85
CA PRO A 599 -12.76 14.43 -23.80
C PRO A 599 -13.57 13.19 -23.40
N ALA A 600 -14.04 12.42 -24.37
CA ALA A 600 -14.87 11.23 -24.11
C ALA A 600 -14.18 10.24 -23.15
N SER A 601 -12.86 10.15 -23.25
CA SER A 601 -11.96 9.54 -22.27
C SER A 601 -10.56 10.11 -22.46
N THR A 602 -9.69 10.00 -21.45
CA THR A 602 -8.26 10.34 -21.60
C THR A 602 -7.43 9.10 -21.30
N THR A 603 -6.50 8.76 -22.18
CA THR A 603 -5.56 7.65 -22.00
C THR A 603 -4.13 8.19 -22.08
N ILE A 604 -3.37 7.99 -21.01
CA ILE A 604 -1.94 8.29 -20.96
C ILE A 604 -1.18 6.98 -21.14
N ALA A 605 -0.36 6.91 -22.18
CA ALA A 605 0.33 5.70 -22.60
C ALA A 605 1.41 5.26 -21.60
N SER A 606 1.74 3.96 -21.63
CA SER A 606 2.73 3.35 -20.74
C SER A 606 4.07 4.10 -20.80
N GLY A 607 4.65 4.42 -19.65
CA GLY A 607 5.94 5.13 -19.55
C GLY A 607 5.87 6.62 -19.91
N ALA A 608 4.68 7.20 -20.14
CA ALA A 608 4.57 8.58 -20.58
C ALA A 608 4.73 9.56 -19.43
N THR A 609 5.65 10.52 -19.59
CA THR A 609 5.66 11.75 -18.78
C THR A 609 4.84 12.80 -19.51
N VAL A 610 3.76 13.26 -18.88
CA VAL A 610 2.82 14.24 -19.42
C VAL A 610 2.88 15.49 -18.56
N GLY A 611 3.30 16.61 -19.15
CA GLY A 611 3.12 17.93 -18.55
C GLY A 611 1.74 18.47 -18.88
N ILE A 612 0.93 18.78 -17.86
CA ILE A 612 -0.27 19.62 -17.99
C ILE A 612 0.05 20.97 -17.37
N SER A 613 0.24 21.97 -18.22
CA SER A 613 0.28 23.37 -17.81
C SER A 613 -1.15 23.90 -17.76
N VAL A 614 -1.56 24.47 -16.62
CA VAL A 614 -2.89 25.09 -16.44
C VAL A 614 -2.80 26.63 -16.44
N ASP A 615 -1.88 27.18 -17.24
CA ASP A 615 -1.57 28.61 -17.28
C ASP A 615 -2.59 29.44 -18.07
N GLN A 616 -2.88 30.64 -17.54
CA GLN A 616 -3.83 31.61 -18.08
C GLN A 616 -3.17 32.64 -19.01
N ILE A 617 -3.91 33.18 -19.96
CA ILE A 617 -3.56 34.45 -20.65
C ILE A 617 -4.11 35.67 -19.87
N SER A 618 -5.01 35.49 -18.89
CA SER A 618 -5.54 36.57 -18.05
C SER A 618 -5.69 36.17 -16.56
N SER A 619 -5.36 37.06 -15.64
CA SER A 619 -5.33 36.79 -14.19
C SER A 619 -6.72 36.48 -13.60
N GLY A 620 -6.89 35.34 -12.95
CA GLY A 620 -8.08 35.00 -12.15
C GLY A 620 -7.77 33.93 -11.08
N THR A 621 -8.41 33.99 -9.91
CA THR A 621 -8.20 33.04 -8.80
C THR A 621 -9.37 32.07 -8.63
N ASN A 622 -9.11 30.83 -8.22
CA ASN A 622 -10.06 29.75 -7.88
C ASN A 622 -10.80 29.07 -9.04
N ASN A 623 -10.27 29.15 -10.26
CA ASN A 623 -10.91 28.50 -11.39
C ASN A 623 -10.44 27.04 -11.53
N THR A 624 -11.37 26.18 -11.94
CA THR A 624 -11.14 24.75 -12.07
C THR A 624 -11.18 24.36 -13.55
N LEU A 625 -10.15 23.64 -13.97
CA LEU A 625 -10.08 23.00 -15.27
C LEU A 625 -10.30 21.51 -15.07
N THR A 626 -11.41 20.97 -15.57
CA THR A 626 -11.75 19.56 -15.36
C THR A 626 -11.54 18.76 -16.64
N LEU A 627 -10.84 17.62 -16.56
CA LEU A 627 -10.80 16.58 -17.60
C LEU A 627 -12.01 15.65 -17.40
N GLY A 628 -13.12 15.94 -18.11
CA GLY A 628 -14.47 15.44 -17.81
C GLY A 628 -14.83 14.04 -18.30
N GLY A 629 -13.94 13.06 -18.14
CA GLY A 629 -14.20 11.64 -18.40
C GLY A 629 -13.37 10.74 -17.48
N THR A 630 -13.34 9.43 -17.75
CA THR A 630 -12.39 8.52 -17.09
C THR A 630 -10.99 8.76 -17.64
N THR A 631 -10.01 8.92 -16.76
CA THR A 631 -8.59 9.08 -17.11
C THR A 631 -7.83 7.80 -16.82
N ASN A 632 -7.43 7.09 -17.88
CA ASN A 632 -6.65 5.86 -17.81
C ASN A 632 -5.15 6.17 -17.85
N PHE A 633 -4.40 5.70 -16.87
CA PHE A 633 -2.93 5.69 -16.85
C PHE A 633 -2.44 4.25 -17.03
N ALA A 634 -1.70 4.02 -18.12
CA ALA A 634 -0.96 2.78 -18.31
C ALA A 634 0.35 2.80 -17.49
N GLY A 635 0.94 1.63 -17.25
CA GLY A 635 2.06 1.47 -16.32
C GLY A 635 3.25 2.40 -16.54
N GLY A 636 3.79 2.95 -15.46
CA GLY A 636 5.00 3.79 -15.52
C GLY A 636 4.76 5.24 -15.93
N SER A 637 3.51 5.70 -15.93
CA SER A 637 3.18 7.07 -16.37
C SER A 637 3.44 8.11 -15.29
N THR A 638 3.75 9.34 -15.68
CA THR A 638 3.93 10.50 -14.78
C THR A 638 3.08 11.67 -15.27
N LEU A 639 2.23 12.21 -14.40
CA LEU A 639 1.51 13.46 -14.60
C LEU A 639 2.20 14.60 -13.84
N ASN A 640 2.80 15.53 -14.58
CA ASN A 640 3.35 16.76 -14.04
C ASN A 640 2.35 17.90 -14.24
N VAL A 641 1.80 18.46 -13.15
CA VAL A 641 0.93 19.64 -13.24
C VAL A 641 1.77 20.88 -12.98
N THR A 642 1.77 21.84 -13.89
CA THR A 642 2.62 23.04 -13.82
C THR A 642 1.79 24.32 -13.94
N ASN A 643 2.33 25.44 -13.44
CA ASN A 643 1.74 26.79 -13.52
C ASN A 643 0.35 26.92 -12.88
N GLY A 644 0.29 27.18 -11.56
CA GLY A 644 -0.94 27.27 -10.78
C GLY A 644 -1.27 28.67 -10.26
N ASN A 645 -1.32 29.67 -11.12
CA ASN A 645 -1.68 31.05 -10.76
C ASN A 645 -3.17 31.18 -10.35
N GLY A 646 -3.62 30.43 -9.34
CA GLY A 646 -5.00 30.36 -8.87
C GLY A 646 -5.88 29.32 -9.55
N TYR A 647 -5.35 28.47 -10.44
CA TYR A 647 -6.09 27.42 -11.16
C TYR A 647 -5.77 26.02 -10.64
N SER A 648 -6.78 25.14 -10.66
CA SER A 648 -6.63 23.72 -10.33
C SER A 648 -6.99 22.83 -11.51
N LEU A 649 -6.23 21.73 -11.69
CA LEU A 649 -6.60 20.65 -12.59
C LEU A 649 -7.45 19.64 -11.83
N THR A 650 -8.62 19.29 -12.35
CA THR A 650 -9.49 18.25 -11.77
C THR A 650 -9.58 17.03 -12.69
N LEU A 651 -9.29 15.86 -12.13
CA LEU A 651 -9.50 14.54 -12.74
C LEU A 651 -10.70 13.87 -12.04
N ASN A 652 -11.73 13.47 -12.79
CA ASN A 652 -12.93 12.84 -12.22
C ASN A 652 -12.65 11.43 -11.68
N ALA A 653 -12.70 10.41 -12.54
CA ALA A 653 -12.34 9.05 -12.20
C ALA A 653 -10.99 8.72 -12.84
N VAL A 654 -10.05 8.22 -12.04
CA VAL A 654 -8.72 7.82 -12.49
C VAL A 654 -8.59 6.31 -12.37
N THR A 655 -8.11 5.69 -13.42
CA THR A 655 -7.81 4.26 -13.51
C THR A 655 -6.33 4.11 -13.75
N THR A 656 -5.66 3.30 -12.94
CA THR A 656 -4.22 3.04 -13.05
C THR A 656 -3.97 1.56 -13.28
N SER A 657 -2.96 1.23 -14.07
CA SER A 657 -2.54 -0.14 -14.39
C SER A 657 -1.02 -0.22 -14.58
N GLY A 658 -0.43 -1.43 -14.57
CA GLY A 658 1.00 -1.68 -14.78
C GLY A 658 1.96 -1.20 -13.66
N ALA A 659 3.11 -0.61 -14.04
CA ALA A 659 4.15 -0.09 -13.14
C ALA A 659 3.78 1.25 -12.46
N THR A 660 4.66 1.83 -11.64
CA THR A 660 4.41 3.05 -10.85
C THR A 660 3.86 4.21 -11.66
N ASN A 661 2.69 4.72 -11.27
CA ASN A 661 2.08 5.92 -11.81
C ASN A 661 2.30 7.09 -10.84
N ILE A 662 2.87 8.20 -11.32
CA ILE A 662 3.31 9.34 -10.49
C ILE A 662 2.42 10.56 -10.76
N PHE A 663 1.87 11.16 -9.70
CA PHE A 663 1.14 12.44 -9.73
C PHE A 663 2.01 13.52 -9.05
N SER A 664 2.48 14.50 -9.83
CA SER A 664 3.49 15.46 -9.37
C SER A 664 3.13 16.90 -9.74
N PRO A 665 2.27 17.59 -8.97
CA PRO A 665 2.07 19.02 -9.13
C PRO A 665 3.30 19.84 -8.68
N ALA A 666 3.69 20.83 -9.47
CA ALA A 666 4.73 21.81 -9.16
C ALA A 666 4.25 22.82 -8.10
N SER A 667 5.19 23.57 -7.50
CA SER A 667 4.87 24.61 -6.51
C SER A 667 3.81 25.60 -7.04
N GLY A 668 2.77 25.86 -6.23
CA GLY A 668 1.64 26.70 -6.59
C GLY A 668 0.55 26.02 -7.43
N ALA A 669 0.80 24.85 -8.04
CA ALA A 669 -0.21 24.08 -8.76
C ALA A 669 -1.11 23.26 -7.82
N THR A 670 -2.39 23.15 -8.17
CA THR A 670 -3.36 22.29 -7.46
C THR A 670 -3.89 21.20 -8.39
N LEU A 671 -3.82 19.94 -7.95
CA LEU A 671 -4.37 18.76 -8.62
C LEU A 671 -5.49 18.16 -7.76
N ASN A 672 -6.72 18.20 -8.24
CA ASN A 672 -7.86 17.50 -7.63
C ASN A 672 -8.11 16.19 -8.37
N ILE A 673 -8.32 15.11 -7.64
CA ILE A 673 -8.59 13.77 -8.16
C ILE A 673 -9.82 13.23 -7.45
N GLY A 674 -10.81 12.70 -8.18
CA GLY A 674 -11.94 12.00 -7.59
C GLY A 674 -11.55 10.57 -7.17
N ASN A 675 -12.21 9.55 -7.72
CA ASN A 675 -11.92 8.16 -7.39
C ASN A 675 -10.65 7.67 -8.10
N ILE A 676 -9.83 6.86 -7.42
CA ILE A 676 -8.70 6.16 -8.03
C ILE A 676 -8.97 4.66 -7.98
N THR A 677 -9.07 4.01 -9.13
CA THR A 677 -9.23 2.57 -9.28
C THR A 677 -7.95 1.96 -9.83
N ASN A 678 -7.41 0.96 -9.15
CA ASN A 678 -6.21 0.24 -9.60
C ASN A 678 -6.59 -1.11 -10.21
N THR A 679 -6.32 -1.29 -11.51
CA THR A 679 -6.74 -2.46 -12.30
C THR A 679 -5.53 -3.21 -12.90
N GLY A 680 -5.28 -4.45 -12.44
CA GLY A 680 -4.44 -5.46 -13.12
C GLY A 680 -2.91 -5.22 -13.13
N GLY A 681 -2.12 -6.17 -12.62
CA GLY A 681 -0.66 -6.22 -12.76
C GLY A 681 0.10 -6.64 -11.50
N THR A 682 1.29 -7.23 -11.66
CA THR A 682 2.12 -7.78 -10.58
C THR A 682 2.67 -6.69 -9.62
N TYR A 683 2.77 -5.42 -10.05
CA TYR A 683 3.35 -4.31 -9.26
C TYR A 683 2.72 -2.95 -9.60
N ASN A 684 1.48 -2.71 -9.15
CA ASN A 684 0.83 -1.41 -9.36
C ASN A 684 1.11 -0.46 -8.19
N VAL A 685 1.79 0.66 -8.47
CA VAL A 685 2.08 1.68 -7.46
C VAL A 685 1.46 3.01 -7.86
N VAL A 686 0.72 3.65 -6.95
CA VAL A 686 0.27 5.04 -7.09
C VAL A 686 1.18 5.92 -6.24
N GLN A 687 1.92 6.82 -6.87
CA GLN A 687 2.83 7.73 -6.18
C GLN A 687 2.32 9.17 -6.26
N PHE A 688 2.23 9.83 -5.11
CA PHE A 688 2.05 11.27 -5.03
C PHE A 688 3.41 11.92 -4.76
N ALA A 689 3.75 12.94 -5.54
CA ALA A 689 5.02 13.66 -5.51
C ALA A 689 4.80 15.16 -5.74
N GLY A 690 5.89 15.94 -5.79
CA GLY A 690 5.85 17.36 -6.17
C GLY A 690 5.60 18.32 -5.00
N ALA A 691 5.81 19.61 -5.24
CA ALA A 691 5.72 20.69 -4.25
C ALA A 691 4.37 21.42 -4.22
N GLY A 692 3.45 21.06 -5.12
CA GLY A 692 2.09 21.62 -5.18
C GLY A 692 1.09 20.93 -4.26
N THR A 693 -0.19 21.26 -4.44
CA THR A 693 -1.31 20.68 -3.68
C THR A 693 -1.93 19.53 -4.46
N THR A 694 -2.14 18.37 -3.83
CA THR A 694 -2.99 17.31 -4.36
C THR A 694 -4.16 17.04 -3.42
N ASN A 695 -5.38 17.04 -3.94
CA ASN A 695 -6.59 16.69 -3.21
C ASN A 695 -7.21 15.45 -3.85
N VAL A 696 -7.30 14.34 -3.11
CA VAL A 696 -8.04 13.14 -3.54
C VAL A 696 -9.38 13.13 -2.80
N THR A 697 -10.47 13.38 -3.52
CA THR A 697 -11.81 13.54 -2.93
C THR A 697 -12.67 12.28 -2.94
N GLY A 698 -12.25 11.26 -3.68
CA GLY A 698 -12.94 9.98 -3.81
C GLY A 698 -12.22 8.82 -3.12
N VAL A 699 -12.72 7.61 -3.30
CA VAL A 699 -12.11 6.38 -2.74
C VAL A 699 -10.97 5.90 -3.63
N ILE A 700 -9.82 5.61 -3.03
CA ILE A 700 -8.76 4.79 -3.63
C ILE A 700 -9.13 3.31 -3.43
N SER A 701 -9.50 2.63 -4.51
CA SER A 701 -9.89 1.22 -4.53
C SER A 701 -8.88 0.35 -5.27
N ASN A 702 -8.26 -0.59 -4.56
CA ASN A 702 -7.47 -1.66 -5.16
C ASN A 702 -8.42 -2.82 -5.51
N SER A 703 -8.48 -3.22 -6.79
CA SER A 703 -9.25 -4.40 -7.19
C SER A 703 -8.71 -5.66 -6.51
N VAL A 704 -9.62 -6.44 -5.93
CA VAL A 704 -9.41 -7.61 -5.04
C VAL A 704 -8.61 -8.77 -5.65
N ALA A 705 -8.23 -8.69 -6.94
CA ALA A 705 -7.54 -9.75 -7.68
C ALA A 705 -6.01 -9.58 -7.79
N ASN A 706 -5.42 -8.48 -7.32
CA ASN A 706 -4.00 -8.18 -7.53
C ASN A 706 -3.09 -8.56 -6.34
N ARG A 707 -1.90 -9.07 -6.70
CA ARG A 707 -0.93 -9.72 -5.78
C ARG A 707 -0.01 -8.74 -5.01
N SER A 708 0.12 -7.48 -5.44
CA SER A 708 0.85 -6.40 -4.74
C SER A 708 0.42 -5.01 -5.25
N SER A 709 -0.32 -4.22 -4.46
CA SER A 709 -0.65 -2.82 -4.77
C SER A 709 -0.10 -1.90 -3.66
N ALA A 710 0.65 -0.86 -4.02
CA ALA A 710 1.23 0.08 -3.06
C ALA A 710 0.88 1.55 -3.38
N MET A 711 0.82 2.38 -2.35
CA MET A 711 0.71 3.83 -2.48
C MET A 711 1.93 4.49 -1.84
N ILE A 712 2.62 5.36 -2.58
CA ILE A 712 3.81 6.10 -2.13
C ILE A 712 3.44 7.58 -1.95
N LEU A 713 3.71 8.15 -0.78
CA LEU A 713 3.38 9.54 -0.45
C LEU A 713 4.65 10.39 -0.32
N ASN A 714 5.31 10.69 -1.44
CA ASN A 714 6.54 11.50 -1.50
C ASN A 714 6.25 12.97 -1.90
N GLN A 715 5.10 13.48 -1.50
CA GLN A 715 4.68 14.84 -1.83
C GLN A 715 5.34 15.83 -0.87
N THR A 716 6.12 16.77 -1.42
CA THR A 716 6.78 17.83 -0.64
C THR A 716 5.86 19.03 -0.39
N GLY A 717 4.72 19.10 -1.09
CA GLY A 717 3.66 20.09 -0.92
C GLY A 717 2.56 19.64 0.05
N THR A 718 1.29 19.87 -0.32
CA THR A 718 0.12 19.51 0.52
C THR A 718 -0.69 18.38 -0.10
N LEU A 719 -0.78 17.23 0.57
CA LEU A 719 -1.62 16.10 0.15
C LEU A 719 -2.85 15.99 1.06
N THR A 720 -4.04 16.17 0.50
CA THR A 720 -5.31 15.91 1.21
C THR A 720 -5.94 14.64 0.66
N LEU A 721 -6.23 13.67 1.54
CA LEU A 721 -6.99 12.47 1.20
C LEU A 721 -8.31 12.49 1.96
N SER A 722 -9.42 12.57 1.23
CA SER A 722 -10.79 12.51 1.76
C SER A 722 -11.56 11.29 1.24
N GLY A 723 -12.60 10.87 1.96
CA GLY A 723 -13.34 9.64 1.69
C GLY A 723 -12.79 8.40 2.41
N SER A 724 -13.46 7.25 2.29
CA SER A 724 -13.05 5.99 2.93
C SER A 724 -11.96 5.28 2.13
N ASN A 725 -10.73 5.82 2.13
CA ASN A 725 -9.63 5.26 1.34
C ASN A 725 -9.11 3.97 1.96
N ASN A 726 -8.93 2.96 1.11
CA ASN A 726 -8.46 1.65 1.52
C ASN A 726 -6.99 1.51 1.16
N LEU A 727 -6.10 1.92 2.07
CA LEU A 727 -4.64 1.85 1.90
C LEU A 727 -4.10 0.42 2.14
N ARG A 728 -4.85 -0.61 1.74
CA ARG A 728 -4.46 -2.03 1.85
C ARG A 728 -3.27 -2.33 0.93
N ASN A 729 -2.13 -2.68 1.53
CA ASN A 729 -1.06 -3.42 0.85
C ASN A 729 -1.23 -4.92 1.13
N ASN A 730 -1.96 -5.63 0.29
CA ASN A 730 -2.09 -7.09 0.39
C ASN A 730 -0.85 -7.77 -0.22
N ASN A 731 0.29 -7.75 0.46
CA ASN A 731 1.50 -8.45 0.01
C ASN A 731 1.65 -9.79 0.74
N ASN A 732 1.03 -10.83 0.18
CA ASN A 732 1.09 -12.19 0.71
C ASN A 732 2.29 -13.00 0.17
N ASN A 733 3.39 -12.35 -0.25
CA ASN A 733 4.59 -13.05 -0.71
C ASN A 733 5.89 -12.47 -0.12
N SER A 734 6.81 -13.39 0.21
CA SER A 734 8.06 -13.20 0.95
C SER A 734 9.15 -12.37 0.26
N ASP A 735 8.94 -11.93 -0.99
CA ASP A 735 9.98 -11.31 -1.82
C ASP A 735 9.54 -9.94 -2.37
N ASN A 736 9.51 -8.90 -1.53
CA ASN A 736 10.11 -7.60 -1.90
C ASN A 736 10.09 -6.59 -0.74
N THR A 737 11.21 -5.90 -0.64
CA THR A 737 11.63 -4.93 0.36
C THR A 737 10.76 -3.66 0.41
N ASN A 738 10.30 -3.33 1.62
CA ASN A 738 9.77 -2.05 2.10
C ASN A 738 8.42 -1.55 1.58
N THR A 739 7.41 -1.66 2.46
CA THR A 739 6.23 -0.78 2.43
C THR A 739 6.62 0.56 3.06
N TYR A 740 6.91 1.57 2.23
CA TYR A 740 7.19 2.93 2.69
C TYR A 740 5.92 3.80 2.63
N VAL A 741 5.27 4.02 3.78
CA VAL A 741 4.58 5.31 3.97
C VAL A 741 5.67 6.29 4.46
N SER A 742 6.53 6.72 3.53
CA SER A 742 7.53 7.76 3.80
C SER A 742 6.92 9.11 3.49
N VAL A 743 6.34 9.78 4.50
CA VAL A 743 5.93 11.18 4.37
C VAL A 743 7.19 12.03 4.33
N ASN A 744 7.64 12.40 3.14
CA ASN A 744 8.84 13.19 2.95
C ASN A 744 8.47 14.68 2.97
N SER A 745 8.68 15.36 4.11
CA SER A 745 8.56 16.81 4.31
C SER A 745 7.37 17.51 3.60
N GLY A 746 6.26 17.75 4.29
CA GLY A 746 5.09 18.43 3.72
C GLY A 746 3.88 18.35 4.66
N THR A 747 2.72 18.88 4.25
CA THR A 747 1.47 18.79 5.04
C THR A 747 0.59 17.69 4.45
N THR A 748 0.38 16.58 5.17
CA THR A 748 -0.56 15.52 4.78
C THR A 748 -1.80 15.56 5.66
N ASN A 749 -2.97 15.86 5.08
CA ASN A 749 -4.26 15.95 5.77
C ASN A 749 -5.11 14.72 5.44
N PHE A 750 -5.35 13.84 6.42
CA PHE A 750 -6.31 12.73 6.30
C PHE A 750 -7.65 13.18 6.91
N ASN A 751 -8.73 13.25 6.14
CA ASN A 751 -10.06 13.56 6.69
C ASN A 751 -11.03 12.39 6.43
N SER A 752 -11.95 12.16 7.38
CA SER A 752 -12.88 11.01 7.43
C SER A 752 -12.21 9.61 7.46
N ALA A 753 -12.99 8.55 7.69
CA ALA A 753 -12.64 7.17 8.07
C ALA A 753 -11.64 6.40 7.16
N ASN A 754 -10.41 6.91 7.02
CA ASN A 754 -9.30 6.28 6.31
C ASN A 754 -8.67 5.18 7.19
N ALA A 755 -8.63 3.94 6.70
CA ALA A 755 -7.97 2.82 7.37
C ALA A 755 -6.59 2.57 6.74
N ILE A 756 -5.52 2.78 7.51
CA ILE A 756 -4.18 2.30 7.16
C ILE A 756 -4.10 0.84 7.60
N ASN A 757 -4.19 -0.11 6.66
CA ASN A 757 -4.05 -1.54 6.93
C ASN A 757 -2.70 -2.03 6.36
N THR A 758 -1.70 -2.19 7.24
CA THR A 758 -0.40 -2.77 6.88
C THR A 758 -0.39 -4.27 7.15
N THR A 759 -0.72 -5.07 6.15
CA THR A 759 -0.37 -6.50 6.14
C THR A 759 1.01 -6.65 5.50
N SER A 760 2.08 -6.73 6.29
CA SER A 760 3.42 -7.00 5.75
C SER A 760 3.89 -8.40 6.13
N SER A 761 4.23 -9.20 5.13
CA SER A 761 4.91 -10.50 5.25
C SER A 761 6.43 -10.38 5.50
N SER A 762 6.99 -9.16 5.48
CA SER A 762 8.43 -8.92 5.66
C SER A 762 8.70 -7.52 6.25
N GLY A 763 9.10 -7.50 7.53
CA GLY A 763 9.80 -6.38 8.20
C GLY A 763 9.34 -4.94 7.89
N SER A 764 8.08 -4.57 8.15
CA SER A 764 7.64 -3.18 8.02
C SER A 764 8.08 -2.30 9.20
N SER A 765 8.48 -1.07 8.87
CA SER A 765 8.81 0.01 9.82
C SER A 765 7.81 1.15 9.59
N PHE A 766 7.02 1.49 10.61
CA PHE A 766 6.24 2.73 10.61
C PHE A 766 7.10 3.84 11.23
N THR A 767 7.72 4.67 10.39
CA THR A 767 8.51 5.84 10.81
C THR A 767 7.79 7.13 10.43
N ASN A 768 7.24 7.83 11.42
CA ASN A 768 6.82 9.23 11.26
C ASN A 768 8.06 10.13 11.44
N GLN A 769 8.76 10.43 10.35
CA GLN A 769 9.84 11.41 10.36
C GLN A 769 9.29 12.79 9.97
N ASN A 770 9.55 13.79 10.83
CA ASN A 770 9.32 15.23 10.62
C ASN A 770 7.86 15.75 10.63
N GLY A 771 7.31 15.93 11.83
CA GLY A 771 6.40 17.04 12.12
C GLY A 771 4.93 16.90 11.69
N VAL A 772 4.46 15.69 11.39
CA VAL A 772 3.07 15.46 11.00
C VAL A 772 2.11 15.68 12.18
N THR A 773 1.25 16.70 12.13
CA THR A 773 0.09 16.85 13.02
C THR A 773 -1.05 15.96 12.52
N THR A 774 -1.21 14.77 13.10
CA THR A 774 -2.34 13.87 12.78
C THR A 774 -3.48 14.05 13.77
N THR A 775 -4.62 14.59 13.34
CA THR A 775 -5.88 14.62 14.12
C THR A 775 -6.88 13.64 13.50
N GLY A 776 -7.41 12.70 14.30
CA GLY A 776 -8.60 11.91 13.95
C GLY A 776 -8.41 10.55 13.26
N ILE A 777 -7.25 9.88 13.39
CA ILE A 777 -7.04 8.55 12.80
C ILE A 777 -7.67 7.45 13.67
N SER A 778 -8.54 6.60 13.08
CA SER A 778 -8.83 5.25 13.61
C SER A 778 -7.90 4.24 12.94
N MET A 779 -6.88 3.75 13.66
CA MET A 779 -5.94 2.74 13.14
C MET A 779 -6.31 1.33 13.63
N TYR A 780 -6.40 0.38 12.70
CA TYR A 780 -6.39 -1.06 13.00
C TYR A 780 -4.95 -1.57 12.81
N LEU A 781 -4.28 -1.96 13.90
CA LEU A 781 -2.95 -2.56 13.85
C LEU A 781 -3.09 -4.09 13.95
N TYR A 782 -2.65 -4.82 12.93
CA TYR A 782 -2.66 -6.29 12.87
C TYR A 782 -1.22 -6.81 12.73
N LEU A 783 -0.68 -7.49 13.76
CA LEU A 783 0.72 -7.93 13.82
C LEU A 783 0.82 -9.46 13.76
N ASN A 784 1.03 -10.08 12.60
CA ASN A 784 1.03 -11.55 12.40
C ASN A 784 2.36 -12.24 12.79
N GLU A 785 2.29 -13.54 13.14
CA GLU A 785 3.36 -14.43 13.62
C GLU A 785 4.29 -15.01 12.54
N ALA A 786 3.94 -14.93 11.25
CA ALA A 786 4.67 -15.62 10.19
C ALA A 786 6.05 -14.99 9.82
N ASN A 787 6.57 -14.07 10.63
CA ASN A 787 7.75 -13.27 10.29
C ASN A 787 9.00 -13.76 11.03
N THR A 788 10.11 -13.92 10.30
CA THR A 788 11.43 -14.26 10.86
C THR A 788 12.11 -13.06 11.54
N ALA A 789 11.61 -11.83 11.33
CA ALA A 789 12.11 -10.60 11.95
C ALA A 789 11.01 -9.87 12.77
N THR A 790 11.34 -9.43 13.99
CA THR A 790 10.40 -8.73 14.88
C THR A 790 10.04 -7.32 14.35
N PRO A 791 8.76 -6.97 14.11
CA PRO A 791 8.35 -5.64 13.63
C PRO A 791 8.67 -4.51 14.63
N THR A 792 8.90 -3.29 14.14
CA THR A 792 9.19 -2.10 14.97
C THR A 792 8.13 -1.00 14.79
N ILE A 793 7.63 -0.48 15.91
CA ILE A 793 6.74 0.68 16.02
C ILE A 793 7.58 1.84 16.59
N ASP A 794 7.45 3.05 16.05
CA ASP A 794 8.29 4.17 16.45
C ASP A 794 7.49 5.48 16.62
N ASN A 795 7.88 6.29 17.61
CA ASN A 795 7.49 7.69 17.72
C ASN A 795 8.75 8.54 18.00
N THR A 796 9.38 8.99 16.93
CA THR A 796 10.47 9.98 16.95
C THR A 796 10.00 11.41 16.69
N SER A 797 8.68 11.66 16.70
CA SER A 797 8.13 13.00 16.47
C SER A 797 8.51 13.96 17.60
N GLY A 798 8.27 15.28 17.45
CA GLY A 798 8.60 16.25 18.50
C GLY A 798 7.77 16.15 19.81
N SER A 799 6.75 15.28 19.86
CA SER A 799 5.78 15.20 20.96
C SER A 799 5.26 13.77 21.20
N ALA A 800 4.57 13.57 22.34
CA ALA A 800 3.83 12.34 22.58
C ALA A 800 2.65 12.21 21.60
N ILE A 801 2.37 10.97 21.15
CA ILE A 801 1.24 10.66 20.27
C ILE A 801 0.24 9.80 21.02
N THR A 802 -1.04 10.15 20.95
CA THR A 802 -2.16 9.35 21.46
C THR A 802 -3.06 8.94 20.30
N LEU A 803 -3.25 7.64 20.13
CA LEU A 803 -4.14 7.07 19.12
C LEU A 803 -5.54 6.85 19.72
N SER A 804 -6.47 7.79 19.45
CA SER A 804 -7.87 7.71 19.88
C SER A 804 -8.75 7.10 18.76
N GLY A 805 -8.85 5.77 18.71
CA GLY A 805 -9.67 5.05 17.73
C GLY A 805 -10.95 4.45 18.32
N GLN A 806 -11.98 4.24 17.50
CA GLN A 806 -13.29 3.69 17.91
C GLN A 806 -13.31 2.14 18.01
N TYR A 807 -12.22 1.45 17.64
CA TYR A 807 -12.18 0.00 17.46
C TYR A 807 -11.09 -0.69 18.30
N SER A 808 -11.27 -1.98 18.60
CA SER A 808 -10.35 -2.84 19.37
C SER A 808 -8.99 -3.02 18.66
N THR A 809 -7.90 -3.18 19.43
CA THR A 809 -6.54 -3.46 18.91
C THR A 809 -6.20 -4.94 19.13
N ASP A 810 -5.73 -5.68 18.12
CA ASP A 810 -5.38 -7.09 18.27
C ASP A 810 -3.87 -7.33 18.11
N ILE A 811 -3.22 -7.89 19.15
CA ILE A 811 -1.79 -8.22 19.16
C ILE A 811 -1.63 -9.73 18.95
N HIS A 812 -1.12 -10.17 17.78
CA HIS A 812 -0.89 -11.60 17.48
C HIS A 812 0.59 -12.02 17.67
N GLY A 813 1.56 -11.10 17.57
CA GLY A 813 2.99 -11.42 17.63
C GLY A 813 3.86 -10.44 18.44
N SER A 814 5.13 -10.78 18.61
CA SER A 814 6.14 -9.95 19.29
C SER A 814 6.51 -8.71 18.46
N PHE A 815 6.84 -7.58 19.08
CA PHE A 815 7.25 -6.35 18.39
C PHE A 815 8.20 -5.48 19.22
N ILE A 816 8.87 -4.52 18.58
CA ILE A 816 9.78 -3.54 19.17
C ILE A 816 9.12 -2.15 19.16
N PHE A 817 9.33 -1.36 20.21
CA PHE A 817 9.06 0.07 20.26
C PHE A 817 10.37 0.86 20.38
N GLY A 818 10.72 1.62 19.33
CA GLY A 818 11.96 2.39 19.23
C GLY A 818 11.87 3.87 19.64
N GLY A 819 10.65 4.36 19.90
CA GLY A 819 10.33 5.78 20.06
C GLY A 819 11.12 6.53 21.12
N THR A 820 11.70 7.68 20.73
CA THR A 820 12.24 8.65 21.68
C THR A 820 11.13 9.38 22.44
N ASN A 821 9.92 9.46 21.88
CA ASN A 821 8.74 10.10 22.46
C ASN A 821 7.62 9.09 22.74
N SER A 822 6.77 9.39 23.73
CA SER A 822 5.75 8.44 24.19
C SER A 822 4.67 8.16 23.14
N LEU A 823 4.20 6.92 23.09
CA LEU A 823 3.11 6.47 22.22
C LEU A 823 2.03 5.83 23.08
N THR A 824 0.80 6.34 23.02
CA THR A 824 -0.37 5.75 23.67
C THR A 824 -1.25 5.06 22.64
N LEU A 825 -1.38 3.73 22.74
CA LEU A 825 -2.28 2.91 21.95
C LEU A 825 -3.63 2.77 22.68
N ASN A 826 -4.69 3.25 22.02
CA ASN A 826 -6.11 2.95 22.24
C ASN A 826 -6.70 3.13 23.66
N THR A 827 -7.87 3.78 23.77
CA THR A 827 -8.68 3.79 25.01
C THR A 827 -9.68 2.62 25.10
N ASN A 828 -9.88 1.85 24.02
CA ASN A 828 -10.74 0.67 23.93
C ASN A 828 -9.93 -0.64 24.07
N ALA A 829 -10.61 -1.80 24.08
CA ALA A 829 -10.00 -3.11 24.35
C ALA A 829 -8.80 -3.46 23.45
N VAL A 830 -7.83 -4.19 24.01
CA VAL A 830 -6.67 -4.78 23.35
C VAL A 830 -6.76 -6.30 23.50
N THR A 831 -6.88 -7.06 22.41
CA THR A 831 -6.98 -8.53 22.46
C THR A 831 -5.61 -9.17 22.23
N LEU A 832 -5.24 -10.15 23.06
CA LEU A 832 -4.11 -11.06 22.82
C LEU A 832 -4.66 -12.36 22.22
N THR A 833 -4.38 -12.64 20.96
CA THR A 833 -5.03 -13.72 20.18
C THR A 833 -4.17 -14.98 20.00
N ASN A 834 -2.89 -14.94 20.35
CA ASN A 834 -1.93 -16.05 20.22
C ASN A 834 -1.86 -16.94 21.49
N ALA A 835 -1.63 -18.25 21.32
CA ALA A 835 -1.41 -19.20 22.42
C ALA A 835 -0.09 -18.99 23.20
N SER A 836 0.88 -18.28 22.64
CA SER A 836 2.16 -17.89 23.26
C SER A 836 2.17 -16.39 23.60
N SER A 837 2.69 -16.02 24.77
CA SER A 837 2.73 -14.63 25.24
C SER A 837 3.61 -13.75 24.32
N PRO A 838 3.10 -12.65 23.71
CA PRO A 838 3.90 -11.78 22.86
C PRO A 838 5.03 -11.09 23.64
N THR A 839 6.21 -10.97 23.01
CA THR A 839 7.33 -10.16 23.51
C THR A 839 7.24 -8.74 22.97
N ILE A 840 6.98 -7.78 23.88
CA ILE A 840 6.99 -6.34 23.63
C ILE A 840 8.35 -5.78 24.07
N THR A 841 9.18 -5.37 23.11
CA THR A 841 10.53 -4.86 23.37
C THR A 841 10.54 -3.34 23.29
N THR A 842 10.66 -2.60 24.40
CA THR A 842 10.76 -1.13 24.35
C THR A 842 12.23 -0.71 24.48
N ASN A 843 12.82 -0.12 23.44
CA ASN A 843 14.23 0.29 23.41
C ASN A 843 14.43 1.81 23.49
N GLY A 844 13.43 2.59 23.08
CA GLY A 844 13.49 4.05 23.12
C GLY A 844 13.23 4.65 24.51
N SER A 845 13.50 5.94 24.65
CA SER A 845 13.25 6.72 25.89
C SER A 845 11.78 7.04 26.13
N GLY A 846 10.93 6.93 25.10
CA GLY A 846 9.50 7.14 25.22
C GLY A 846 8.79 5.99 25.96
N THR A 847 7.65 6.29 26.57
CA THR A 847 6.78 5.25 27.15
C THR A 847 5.80 4.74 26.09
N LEU A 848 5.74 3.42 25.89
CA LEU A 848 4.64 2.78 25.18
C LEU A 848 3.50 2.53 26.17
N THR A 849 2.34 3.14 25.98
CA THR A 849 1.16 2.98 26.84
C THR A 849 0.07 2.18 26.14
N LEU A 850 -0.36 1.08 26.75
CA LEU A 850 -1.62 0.39 26.43
C LEU A 850 -2.69 0.92 27.40
N ALA A 851 -3.52 1.86 26.95
CA ALA A 851 -4.45 2.56 27.84
C ALA A 851 -5.77 1.79 28.04
N GLY A 852 -6.21 1.03 27.05
CA GLY A 852 -7.41 0.19 27.14
C GLY A 852 -7.21 -1.17 27.84
N VAL A 853 -8.31 -1.90 28.03
CA VAL A 853 -8.31 -3.23 28.66
C VAL A 853 -7.59 -4.25 27.80
N VAL A 854 -6.46 -4.77 28.26
CA VAL A 854 -5.77 -5.90 27.62
C VAL A 854 -6.42 -7.20 28.09
N ALA A 855 -7.04 -7.93 27.16
CA ALA A 855 -7.70 -9.20 27.40
C ALA A 855 -6.93 -10.36 26.75
N GLY A 856 -6.70 -11.43 27.51
CA GLY A 856 -6.17 -12.68 27.00
C GLY A 856 -7.32 -13.57 26.56
N GLY A 857 -7.30 -14.03 25.31
CA GLY A 857 -8.33 -14.95 24.80
C GLY A 857 -8.71 -14.66 23.35
N GLY A 858 -7.90 -15.17 22.42
CA GLY A 858 -8.45 -15.56 21.12
C GLY A 858 -9.45 -16.71 21.29
N THR A 859 -10.18 -17.05 20.23
CA THR A 859 -11.19 -18.12 20.14
C THR A 859 -10.71 -19.53 20.53
N SER A 860 -9.46 -19.70 20.98
CA SER A 860 -8.77 -20.97 21.26
C SER A 860 -8.57 -21.31 22.75
N GLY A 861 -9.01 -20.49 23.71
CA GLY A 861 -9.04 -20.88 25.14
C GLY A 861 -7.68 -21.04 25.85
N THR A 862 -6.58 -20.53 25.30
CA THR A 862 -5.24 -20.58 25.90
C THR A 862 -4.91 -19.31 26.73
N ASN A 863 -4.23 -19.49 27.88
CA ASN A 863 -3.87 -18.42 28.82
C ASN A 863 -2.68 -17.56 28.31
N SER A 864 -2.92 -16.60 27.41
CA SER A 864 -1.88 -15.68 26.91
C SER A 864 -1.51 -14.61 27.95
N GLY A 865 -0.23 -14.29 28.08
CA GLY A 865 0.32 -13.23 28.95
C GLY A 865 1.14 -12.19 28.16
N ILE A 866 1.95 -11.37 28.83
CA ILE A 866 2.85 -10.38 28.20
C ILE A 866 4.29 -10.65 28.62
N ILE A 867 5.23 -10.61 27.66
CA ILE A 867 6.67 -10.58 27.92
C ILE A 867 7.21 -9.19 27.57
N LYS A 868 7.84 -8.50 28.51
CA LYS A 868 8.47 -7.19 28.32
C LYS A 868 9.98 -7.33 28.18
N ALA A 869 10.55 -6.82 27.10
CA ALA A 869 12.00 -6.73 26.85
C ALA A 869 12.43 -5.28 26.52
N GLY A 870 13.72 -5.04 26.33
CA GLY A 870 14.30 -3.71 26.08
C GLY A 870 14.32 -2.79 27.32
N ALA A 871 15.16 -1.76 27.31
CA ALA A 871 15.44 -0.92 28.48
C ALA A 871 14.34 0.11 28.83
N GLY A 872 13.43 0.43 27.91
CA GLY A 872 12.39 1.45 28.08
C GLY A 872 11.19 1.00 28.92
N THR A 873 10.14 1.83 28.92
CA THR A 873 8.93 1.63 29.75
C THR A 873 7.73 1.15 28.92
N LEU A 874 7.02 0.14 29.43
CA LEU A 874 5.69 -0.28 28.97
C LEU A 874 4.66 0.05 30.05
N ALA A 875 3.68 0.89 29.75
CA ALA A 875 2.59 1.23 30.66
C ALA A 875 1.32 0.42 30.34
N LEU A 876 0.81 -0.32 31.32
CA LEU A 876 -0.39 -1.16 31.23
C LEU A 876 -1.50 -0.56 32.10
N ASN A 877 -2.15 0.49 31.62
CA ASN A 877 -3.00 1.34 32.45
C ASN A 877 -4.49 0.91 32.46
N GLY A 878 -4.89 -0.01 31.57
CA GLY A 878 -6.23 -0.58 31.55
C GLY A 878 -6.51 -1.54 32.72
N THR A 879 -7.79 -1.85 32.94
CA THR A 879 -8.23 -2.92 33.85
C THR A 879 -8.03 -4.27 33.16
N ASN A 880 -6.80 -4.76 33.12
CA ASN A 880 -6.42 -5.88 32.26
C ASN A 880 -6.90 -7.25 32.82
N THR A 881 -7.28 -8.16 31.93
CA THR A 881 -7.92 -9.44 32.28
C THR A 881 -7.16 -10.68 31.81
N PHE A 882 -6.03 -10.53 31.13
CA PHE A 882 -5.21 -11.65 30.67
C PHE A 882 -4.68 -12.52 31.84
N THR A 883 -4.61 -13.83 31.62
CA THR A 883 -4.34 -14.84 32.66
C THR A 883 -2.95 -15.47 32.56
N GLY A 884 -2.22 -15.31 31.44
CA GLY A 884 -0.89 -15.88 31.23
C GLY A 884 0.26 -15.18 31.97
N GLY A 885 -0.04 -14.10 32.71
CA GLY A 885 0.92 -13.37 33.55
C GLY A 885 1.75 -12.32 32.81
N THR A 886 2.56 -11.59 33.57
CA THR A 886 3.46 -10.52 33.06
C THR A 886 4.91 -10.88 33.36
N THR A 887 5.74 -11.09 32.34
CA THR A 887 7.17 -11.38 32.49
C THR A 887 8.00 -10.16 32.09
N VAL A 888 8.84 -9.64 32.99
CA VAL A 888 9.72 -8.48 32.75
C VAL A 888 11.16 -8.97 32.62
N LYS A 889 11.68 -8.94 31.39
CA LYS A 889 13.05 -9.34 31.05
C LYS A 889 14.05 -8.18 31.14
N ASN A 890 13.61 -6.97 30.78
CA ASN A 890 14.40 -5.74 30.84
C ASN A 890 13.47 -4.50 30.92
N GLY A 891 13.98 -3.42 31.52
CA GLY A 891 13.29 -2.14 31.64
C GLY A 891 12.14 -2.15 32.66
N VAL A 892 11.16 -1.29 32.44
CA VAL A 892 10.06 -1.07 33.39
C VAL A 892 8.71 -1.47 32.79
N VAL A 893 7.89 -2.19 33.56
CA VAL A 893 6.43 -2.23 33.34
C VAL A 893 5.75 -1.39 34.40
N SER A 894 5.03 -0.35 33.98
CA SER A 894 4.31 0.55 34.89
C SER A 894 2.79 0.36 34.79
N THR A 895 2.07 0.62 35.87
CA THR A 895 0.60 0.66 35.85
C THR A 895 0.06 1.76 36.75
N THR A 896 -1.06 2.37 36.34
CA THR A 896 -1.91 3.24 37.16
C THR A 896 -3.19 2.54 37.66
N ASN A 897 -3.36 1.25 37.37
CA ASN A 897 -4.53 0.44 37.71
C ASN A 897 -4.14 -0.83 38.51
N ALA A 898 -4.95 -1.17 39.51
CA ALA A 898 -4.76 -2.36 40.36
C ALA A 898 -4.72 -3.69 39.57
N ALA A 899 -5.50 -3.78 38.49
CA ALA A 899 -5.54 -4.94 37.59
C ALA A 899 -4.61 -4.79 36.37
N GLY A 900 -3.71 -3.80 36.35
CA GLY A 900 -2.88 -3.51 35.17
C GLY A 900 -1.92 -4.64 34.78
N PHE A 901 -1.51 -5.50 35.71
CA PHE A 901 -0.65 -6.66 35.42
C PHE A 901 -1.43 -7.92 34.98
N GLY A 902 -2.76 -7.83 34.82
CA GLY A 902 -3.63 -8.97 34.58
C GLY A 902 -3.87 -9.78 35.85
N THR A 903 -4.35 -11.02 35.70
CA THR A 903 -4.66 -11.93 36.84
C THR A 903 -3.61 -13.01 37.05
N GLY A 904 -2.71 -13.24 36.08
CA GLY A 904 -1.62 -14.21 36.19
C GLY A 904 -0.44 -13.72 37.04
N SER A 905 0.56 -14.58 37.27
CA SER A 905 1.76 -14.22 38.05
C SER A 905 2.64 -13.18 37.33
N ILE A 906 3.39 -12.39 38.11
CA ILE A 906 4.40 -11.45 37.61
C ILE A 906 5.78 -12.09 37.79
N THR A 907 6.58 -12.17 36.72
CA THR A 907 7.96 -12.64 36.78
C THR A 907 8.93 -11.49 36.50
N ILE A 908 9.92 -11.23 37.37
CA ILE A 908 10.87 -10.13 37.22
C ILE A 908 12.29 -10.67 37.06
N GLY A 909 12.96 -10.27 35.97
CA GLY A 909 14.36 -10.59 35.71
C GLY A 909 14.60 -11.92 34.99
N ASP A 910 13.63 -12.42 34.24
CA ASP A 910 13.72 -13.67 33.44
C ASP A 910 14.63 -13.52 32.21
N THR A 911 15.93 -13.35 32.44
CA THR A 911 16.98 -13.32 31.41
C THR A 911 18.26 -13.99 31.92
N SER A 912 19.11 -14.45 31.00
CA SER A 912 20.47 -14.94 31.32
C SER A 912 21.52 -13.82 31.44
N GLY A 913 21.11 -12.54 31.46
CA GLY A 913 21.99 -11.38 31.31
C GLY A 913 22.07 -10.44 32.52
N SER A 914 22.59 -9.23 32.31
CA SER A 914 22.76 -8.18 33.33
C SER A 914 21.68 -7.09 33.28
N ASN A 915 20.55 -7.36 32.61
CA ASN A 915 19.50 -6.38 32.41
C ASN A 915 18.69 -6.15 33.69
N ASN A 916 18.45 -4.88 34.02
CA ASN A 916 17.58 -4.49 35.12
C ASN A 916 16.12 -4.69 34.71
N ALA A 917 15.30 -5.19 35.63
CA ALA A 917 13.88 -5.45 35.38
C ALA A 917 13.06 -4.93 36.56
N SER A 918 12.06 -4.10 36.25
CA SER A 918 11.27 -3.43 37.28
C SER A 918 9.78 -3.49 36.98
N ILE A 919 8.97 -3.63 38.03
CA ILE A 919 7.57 -3.21 37.99
C ILE A 919 7.41 -1.92 38.78
N SER A 920 6.54 -1.04 38.32
CA SER A 920 6.25 0.22 38.99
C SER A 920 4.74 0.44 39.10
N THR A 921 4.25 0.75 40.29
CA THR A 921 2.90 1.32 40.44
C THR A 921 2.98 2.84 40.47
N ASN A 922 2.03 3.48 39.83
CA ASN A 922 1.81 4.93 39.87
C ASN A 922 0.31 5.22 40.09
N SER A 923 -0.36 4.32 40.81
CA SER A 923 -1.77 4.42 41.14
C SER A 923 -1.91 4.98 42.56
N GLY A 924 -2.92 5.81 42.79
CA GLY A 924 -3.15 6.48 44.08
C GLY A 924 -3.63 5.54 45.21
N GLY A 925 -2.95 4.42 45.45
CA GLY A 925 -3.25 3.43 46.48
C GLY A 925 -4.04 2.22 45.95
N SER A 926 -3.33 1.19 45.45
CA SER A 926 -3.94 -0.02 44.87
C SER A 926 -3.49 -1.30 45.56
N THR A 927 -4.31 -2.35 45.47
CA THR A 927 -3.94 -3.71 45.88
C THR A 927 -3.57 -4.54 44.66
N ILE A 928 -2.31 -4.97 44.58
CA ILE A 928 -1.80 -5.89 43.55
C ILE A 928 -1.84 -7.31 44.11
N ALA A 929 -2.77 -8.12 43.59
CA ALA A 929 -3.01 -9.49 44.06
C ALA A 929 -2.13 -10.56 43.38
N ASN A 930 -1.39 -10.18 42.33
CA ASN A 930 -0.55 -11.10 41.57
C ASN A 930 0.56 -11.68 42.45
N ASN A 931 0.80 -12.99 42.33
CA ASN A 931 2.03 -13.59 42.85
C ASN A 931 3.24 -13.05 42.06
N ILE A 932 4.31 -12.68 42.75
CA ILE A 932 5.54 -12.13 42.18
C ILE A 932 6.65 -13.16 42.33
N VAL A 933 7.30 -13.50 41.21
CA VAL A 933 8.46 -14.37 41.17
C VAL A 933 9.65 -13.56 40.68
N ILE A 934 10.69 -13.45 41.50
CA ILE A 934 11.98 -12.93 41.08
C ILE A 934 12.74 -14.10 40.47
N ALA A 935 12.93 -14.09 39.15
CA ALA A 935 13.51 -15.22 38.41
C ALA A 935 15.00 -15.41 38.73
N SER A 936 15.48 -16.65 38.78
CA SER A 936 16.92 -16.94 38.83
C SER A 936 17.57 -16.74 37.45
N GLY A 937 18.85 -16.35 37.39
CA GLY A 937 19.63 -16.38 36.14
C GLY A 937 20.08 -15.03 35.58
N SER A 938 19.56 -13.91 36.09
CA SER A 938 20.01 -12.55 35.73
C SER A 938 20.84 -11.92 36.85
N SER A 939 21.92 -11.23 36.49
CA SER A 939 22.74 -10.41 37.40
C SER A 939 22.24 -8.97 37.53
N GLY A 940 21.26 -8.56 36.72
CA GLY A 940 20.65 -7.22 36.81
C GLY A 940 19.67 -7.10 37.98
N THR A 941 19.45 -5.87 38.43
CA THR A 941 18.61 -5.57 39.59
C THR A 941 17.14 -5.88 39.29
N ALA A 942 16.49 -6.68 40.14
CA ALA A 942 15.05 -6.82 40.14
C ALA A 942 14.44 -5.81 41.10
N THR A 943 13.48 -5.00 40.63
CA THR A 943 12.91 -3.91 41.43
C THR A 943 11.38 -3.93 41.45
N ILE A 944 10.81 -3.79 42.64
CA ILE A 944 9.40 -3.40 42.83
C ILE A 944 9.41 -1.95 43.26
N ALA A 945 8.82 -1.07 42.46
CA ALA A 945 8.80 0.36 42.71
C ALA A 945 7.38 0.90 42.92
N ASP A 946 7.27 1.89 43.79
CA ASP A 946 6.11 2.79 43.84
C ASP A 946 6.60 4.23 43.64
N THR A 947 6.13 4.87 42.57
CA THR A 947 6.51 6.24 42.20
C THR A 947 5.33 7.20 42.29
N ALA A 948 4.20 6.79 42.88
CA ALA A 948 3.04 7.64 43.05
C ALA A 948 3.37 8.90 43.89
N GLY A 949 2.74 10.03 43.59
CA GLY A 949 2.78 11.22 44.45
C GLY A 949 1.61 11.23 45.45
N GLY A 950 1.80 11.82 46.64
CA GLY A 950 0.68 12.25 47.49
C GLY A 950 0.26 11.38 48.68
N GLY A 951 1.13 10.53 49.25
CA GLY A 951 0.86 9.89 50.55
C GLY A 951 -0.04 8.67 50.47
N THR A 952 0.10 7.92 49.39
CA THR A 952 -0.78 6.80 49.05
C THR A 952 -0.27 5.49 49.63
N THR A 953 -1.18 4.53 49.86
CA THR A 953 -0.84 3.18 50.34
C THR A 953 -1.05 2.15 49.23
N THR A 954 0.03 1.58 48.71
CA THR A 954 0.00 0.47 47.76
C THR A 954 0.23 -0.85 48.51
N THR A 955 -0.56 -1.88 48.23
CA THR A 955 -0.48 -3.18 48.91
C THR A 955 -0.21 -4.31 47.91
N TYR A 956 0.86 -5.07 48.13
CA TYR A 956 1.11 -6.34 47.45
C TYR A 956 0.61 -7.48 48.34
N SER A 957 -0.47 -8.14 47.92
CA SER A 957 -1.12 -9.22 48.69
C SER A 957 -0.78 -10.62 48.17
N GLY A 958 -0.29 -10.74 46.95
CA GLY A 958 0.27 -11.99 46.42
C GLY A 958 1.60 -12.36 47.08
N THR A 959 1.99 -13.62 46.96
CA THR A 959 3.29 -14.10 47.46
C THR A 959 4.44 -13.48 46.67
N VAL A 960 5.60 -13.25 47.31
CA VAL A 960 6.84 -12.80 46.65
C VAL A 960 7.91 -13.87 46.84
N THR A 961 8.38 -14.45 45.73
CA THR A 961 9.43 -15.49 45.74
C THR A 961 10.76 -14.93 45.27
N LEU A 962 11.79 -15.00 46.12
CA LEU A 962 13.13 -14.45 45.94
C LEU A 962 14.13 -15.52 45.49
N ASN A 963 14.20 -15.82 44.19
CA ASN A 963 15.27 -16.70 43.67
C ASN A 963 16.61 -15.94 43.43
N LYS A 964 16.59 -14.61 43.60
CA LYS A 964 17.75 -13.70 43.65
C LYS A 964 17.36 -12.41 44.38
N ASP A 965 18.31 -11.50 44.51
CA ASP A 965 18.15 -10.24 45.24
C ASP A 965 17.02 -9.37 44.66
N LEU A 966 16.22 -8.79 45.56
CA LEU A 966 15.12 -7.88 45.25
C LEU A 966 15.38 -6.51 45.87
N THR A 967 15.20 -5.46 45.09
CA THR A 967 15.09 -4.09 45.59
C THR A 967 13.62 -3.67 45.64
N ILE A 968 13.15 -3.22 46.79
CA ILE A 968 11.86 -2.56 46.96
C ILE A 968 12.16 -1.06 47.03
N ASN A 969 11.75 -0.30 46.02
CA ASN A 969 12.00 1.14 45.95
C ASN A 969 10.71 1.96 46.14
N ASN A 970 10.56 2.57 47.32
CA ASN A 970 9.44 3.46 47.64
C ASN A 970 9.81 4.93 47.35
N ALA A 971 9.82 5.30 46.06
CA ALA A 971 10.37 6.53 45.50
C ALA A 971 9.31 7.60 45.16
N GLY A 972 8.35 7.82 46.05
CA GLY A 972 7.41 8.93 45.92
C GLY A 972 8.10 10.30 45.89
N ALA A 973 7.39 11.32 45.36
CA ALA A 973 7.87 12.70 45.37
C ALA A 973 8.26 13.15 46.80
N ALA A 974 9.31 13.97 46.93
CA ALA A 974 9.84 14.39 48.23
C ALA A 974 8.73 14.92 49.16
N GLY A 975 8.60 14.32 50.34
CA GLY A 975 7.57 14.67 51.34
C GLY A 975 6.20 14.01 51.15
N SER A 976 6.06 13.02 50.25
CA SER A 976 4.75 12.43 49.94
C SER A 976 4.17 11.57 51.06
N GLY A 977 4.95 10.78 51.81
CA GLY A 977 4.42 9.94 52.88
C GLY A 977 3.91 8.56 52.41
N ASN A 978 4.47 8.02 51.32
CA ASN A 978 3.93 6.81 50.68
C ASN A 978 4.17 5.56 51.53
N THR A 979 3.17 4.67 51.57
CA THR A 979 3.29 3.38 52.25
C THR A 979 3.21 2.21 51.26
N LEU A 980 4.22 1.34 51.26
CA LEU A 980 4.23 0.10 50.48
C LEU A 980 4.07 -1.12 51.39
N ASN A 981 2.88 -1.71 51.41
CA ASN A 981 2.55 -2.86 52.24
C ASN A 981 2.82 -4.18 51.50
N PHE A 982 3.46 -5.12 52.17
CA PHE A 982 3.56 -6.52 51.76
C PHE A 982 2.79 -7.38 52.75
N THR A 983 1.59 -7.80 52.35
CA THR A 983 0.71 -8.66 53.17
C THR A 983 0.78 -10.13 52.74
N GLY A 984 1.21 -10.41 51.51
CA GLY A 984 1.62 -11.75 51.10
C GLY A 984 3.00 -12.12 51.66
N ALA A 985 3.28 -13.42 51.78
CA ALA A 985 4.55 -13.90 52.31
C ALA A 985 5.70 -13.64 51.31
N ILE A 986 6.84 -13.16 51.82
CA ILE A 986 8.10 -13.08 51.09
C ILE A 986 8.97 -14.28 51.46
N THR A 987 9.39 -15.07 50.48
CA THR A 987 10.14 -16.32 50.71
C THR A 987 11.31 -16.45 49.75
N GLY A 988 12.40 -17.09 50.15
CA GLY A 988 13.52 -17.43 49.26
C GLY A 988 14.90 -17.07 49.79
N THR A 989 15.91 -17.17 48.92
CA THR A 989 17.34 -17.06 49.26
C THR A 989 17.97 -15.72 48.88
N GLY A 990 17.32 -14.92 48.04
CA GLY A 990 17.79 -13.59 47.68
C GLY A 990 17.84 -12.61 48.86
N ASN A 991 18.76 -11.65 48.79
CA ASN A 991 18.76 -10.51 49.70
C ASN A 991 17.59 -9.57 49.41
N LEU A 992 17.13 -8.87 50.44
CA LEU A 992 16.09 -7.86 50.32
C LEU A 992 16.67 -6.47 50.58
N THR A 993 16.61 -5.58 49.60
CA THR A 993 17.00 -4.17 49.76
C THR A 993 15.75 -3.31 49.80
N VAL A 994 15.58 -2.51 50.83
CA VAL A 994 14.52 -1.52 50.98
C VAL A 994 15.14 -0.15 50.74
N ASP A 995 14.71 0.48 49.68
CA ASP A 995 15.18 1.77 49.17
C ASP A 995 13.99 2.74 49.10
N SER A 996 14.27 4.04 49.17
CA SER A 996 13.27 5.08 48.97
C SER A 996 13.74 6.15 47.99
N SER A 997 15.05 6.30 47.76
CA SER A 997 15.62 7.42 47.01
C SER A 997 15.06 8.82 47.39
N SER A 998 14.43 8.93 48.56
CA SER A 998 13.81 10.13 49.12
C SER A 998 14.85 10.93 49.90
N SER A 999 14.60 12.22 50.13
CA SER A 999 15.40 13.05 51.02
C SER A 999 14.91 13.03 52.48
N SER A 1000 13.83 12.29 52.80
CA SER A 1000 13.21 12.24 54.14
C SER A 1000 12.58 10.88 54.45
N PHE A 1001 12.49 10.51 55.74
CA PHE A 1001 11.93 9.26 56.30
C PHE A 1001 10.41 9.07 56.11
N THR A 1002 9.76 9.90 55.29
CA THR A 1002 8.30 9.91 55.15
C THR A 1002 7.75 8.66 54.49
N ASN A 1003 8.55 7.95 53.69
CA ASN A 1003 8.10 6.79 52.94
C ASN A 1003 8.36 5.49 53.73
N LEU A 1004 7.30 4.73 53.96
CA LEU A 1004 7.30 3.50 54.76
C LEU A 1004 7.14 2.27 53.87
N THR A 1005 8.07 1.33 53.92
CA THR A 1005 7.87 -0.02 53.39
C THR A 1005 7.56 -0.95 54.55
N TRP A 1006 6.42 -1.64 54.51
CA TRP A 1006 5.93 -2.44 55.63
C TRP A 1006 5.79 -3.91 55.29
N LEU A 1007 6.58 -4.76 55.97
CA LEU A 1007 6.49 -6.21 55.95
C LEU A 1007 5.45 -6.67 56.99
N LYS A 1008 4.23 -7.01 56.56
CA LYS A 1008 3.11 -7.32 57.46
C LYS A 1008 2.85 -8.80 57.67
N ASN A 1009 3.45 -9.67 56.88
CA ASN A 1009 3.24 -11.11 56.97
C ASN A 1009 4.26 -11.76 57.92
N SER A 1010 3.78 -12.42 58.99
CA SER A 1010 4.64 -13.15 59.94
C SER A 1010 5.14 -14.51 59.41
N GLY A 1011 4.66 -14.96 58.25
CA GLY A 1011 5.09 -16.15 57.52
C GLY A 1011 6.18 -15.87 56.48
N ASN A 1012 6.82 -14.70 56.52
CA ASN A 1012 7.99 -14.43 55.68
C ASN A 1012 9.12 -15.42 56.00
N ASN A 1013 9.73 -15.98 54.96
CA ASN A 1013 10.88 -16.88 55.06
C ASN A 1013 12.02 -16.39 54.16
N ILE A 1014 12.52 -15.20 54.50
CA ILE A 1014 13.67 -14.59 53.84
C ILE A 1014 14.92 -15.19 54.47
N THR A 1015 15.79 -15.82 53.68
CA THR A 1015 17.05 -16.40 54.20
C THR A 1015 18.27 -15.56 53.87
N GLY A 1016 18.17 -14.64 52.91
CA GLY A 1016 19.18 -13.62 52.61
C GLY A 1016 19.20 -12.46 53.62
N ASN A 1017 20.14 -11.54 53.46
CA ASN A 1017 20.26 -10.36 54.33
C ASN A 1017 19.27 -9.26 53.92
N VAL A 1018 18.95 -8.39 54.87
CA VAL A 1018 18.08 -7.22 54.64
C VAL A 1018 18.90 -5.95 54.74
N THR A 1019 18.79 -5.09 53.73
CA THR A 1019 19.44 -3.77 53.72
C THR A 1019 18.38 -2.69 53.63
N VAL A 1020 18.47 -1.64 54.43
CA VAL A 1020 17.61 -0.46 54.39
C VAL A 1020 18.48 0.76 54.08
N GLN A 1021 18.19 1.48 52.99
CA GLN A 1021 19.07 2.53 52.47
C GLN A 1021 18.31 3.75 51.91
N ASN A 1022 19.04 4.83 51.62
CA ASN A 1022 18.55 6.04 50.94
C ASN A 1022 17.22 6.60 51.50
N ALA A 1023 17.21 6.95 52.78
CA ALA A 1023 16.02 7.48 53.47
C ALA A 1023 14.82 6.53 53.61
N ALA A 1024 14.99 5.25 53.28
CA ALA A 1024 13.93 4.28 53.51
C ALA A 1024 13.66 4.01 54.99
N THR A 1025 12.38 3.86 55.31
CA THR A 1025 11.90 3.34 56.60
C THR A 1025 11.32 1.95 56.38
N LEU A 1026 11.85 0.95 57.09
CA LEU A 1026 11.32 -0.42 57.09
C LEU A 1026 10.48 -0.65 58.35
N GLY A 1027 9.17 -0.83 58.17
CA GLY A 1027 8.25 -1.30 59.20
C GLY A 1027 8.16 -2.83 59.19
N THR A 1028 8.09 -3.44 60.37
CA THR A 1028 8.00 -4.91 60.52
C THR A 1028 6.93 -5.30 61.54
N VAL A 1029 6.51 -6.57 61.50
CA VAL A 1029 5.73 -7.22 62.58
C VAL A 1029 6.53 -8.39 63.16
N ASN A 1030 6.09 -8.93 64.29
CA ASN A 1030 6.72 -10.11 64.87
C ASN A 1030 6.71 -11.29 63.88
N GLY A 1031 7.87 -11.89 63.62
CA GLY A 1031 8.06 -12.98 62.65
C GLY A 1031 8.22 -12.53 61.19
N ALA A 1032 8.12 -11.22 60.87
CA ALA A 1032 8.31 -10.75 59.50
C ALA A 1032 9.75 -10.84 59.00
N LEU A 1033 10.72 -10.82 59.93
CA LEU A 1033 12.13 -11.17 59.73
C LEU A 1033 12.48 -12.29 60.72
N GLY A 1034 13.51 -13.07 60.38
CA GLY A 1034 13.94 -14.23 61.14
C GLY A 1034 15.35 -14.10 61.73
N ALA A 1035 15.66 -15.01 62.66
CA ALA A 1035 16.94 -15.09 63.38
C ALA A 1035 18.18 -15.30 62.47
N SER A 1036 17.99 -15.63 61.20
CA SER A 1036 19.06 -15.80 60.21
C SER A 1036 19.38 -14.51 59.44
N ASN A 1037 18.54 -13.47 59.51
CA ASN A 1037 18.71 -12.25 58.72
C ASN A 1037 19.63 -11.26 59.43
N ALA A 1038 20.77 -10.93 58.82
CA ALA A 1038 21.49 -9.73 59.20
C ALA A 1038 20.79 -8.50 58.59
N VAL A 1039 20.59 -7.45 59.40
CA VAL A 1039 19.92 -6.22 58.96
C VAL A 1039 20.92 -5.07 58.94
N THR A 1040 21.18 -4.51 57.77
CA THR A 1040 22.03 -3.33 57.57
C THR A 1040 21.17 -2.08 57.40
N ILE A 1041 21.34 -1.08 58.26
CA ILE A 1041 20.62 0.20 58.15
C ILE A 1041 21.60 1.31 57.75
N GLY A 1042 21.41 1.87 56.57
CA GLY A 1042 22.18 3.00 56.04
C GLY A 1042 22.06 4.25 56.92
N SER A 1043 23.03 5.16 56.81
CA SER A 1043 23.16 6.34 57.69
C SER A 1043 21.94 7.26 57.74
N THR A 1044 21.16 7.28 56.68
CA THR A 1044 19.93 8.06 56.56
C THR A 1044 18.69 7.20 56.60
N SER A 1045 18.75 5.95 57.04
CA SER A 1045 17.64 4.98 56.99
C SER A 1045 17.14 4.57 58.37
N GLN A 1046 15.94 3.99 58.41
CA GLN A 1046 15.28 3.62 59.66
C GLN A 1046 14.72 2.20 59.61
N LEU A 1047 14.92 1.45 60.71
CA LEU A 1047 14.15 0.25 61.03
C LEU A 1047 13.18 0.60 62.16
N ASN A 1048 11.88 0.34 61.96
CA ASN A 1048 10.83 0.53 62.96
C ASN A 1048 10.17 -0.82 63.28
N THR A 1049 10.15 -1.21 64.56
CA THR A 1049 9.46 -2.44 64.98
C THR A 1049 7.95 -2.27 65.16
N GLU A 1050 7.42 -1.06 64.92
CA GLU A 1050 5.99 -0.72 64.86
C GLU A 1050 5.17 -1.27 66.04
N GLY A 1051 5.76 -1.20 67.24
CA GLY A 1051 5.09 -1.65 68.44
C GLY A 1051 5.03 -3.17 68.60
N GLN A 1052 5.92 -3.93 67.95
CA GLN A 1052 6.07 -5.39 68.08
C GLN A 1052 7.50 -5.76 68.51
N SER A 1053 7.68 -6.99 69.04
CA SER A 1053 9.01 -7.59 69.22
C SER A 1053 9.53 -8.13 67.88
N LEU A 1054 10.85 -8.09 67.68
CA LEU A 1054 11.51 -8.50 66.44
C LEU A 1054 12.72 -9.39 66.76
N THR A 1055 12.92 -10.47 66.00
CA THR A 1055 14.12 -11.33 66.11
C THR A 1055 14.87 -11.34 64.80
N ILE A 1056 16.16 -11.00 64.83
CA ILE A 1056 17.08 -10.95 63.68
C ILE A 1056 18.43 -11.56 64.06
N ALA A 1057 19.30 -11.81 63.09
CA ALA A 1057 20.66 -12.31 63.36
C ALA A 1057 21.53 -11.23 64.03
N GLY A 1058 21.48 -10.01 63.52
CA GLY A 1058 22.29 -8.89 64.04
C GLY A 1058 22.10 -7.62 63.23
N LEU A 1059 22.60 -6.51 63.77
CA LEU A 1059 22.52 -5.17 63.20
C LEU A 1059 23.87 -4.70 62.63
N ASN A 1060 23.84 -4.12 61.43
CA ASN A 1060 24.96 -3.42 60.81
C ASN A 1060 24.56 -2.01 60.37
N GLY A 1061 25.57 -1.16 60.14
CA GLY A 1061 25.36 0.19 59.60
C GLY A 1061 25.22 1.27 60.67
N SER A 1062 24.70 2.43 60.30
CA SER A 1062 24.76 3.65 61.11
C SER A 1062 23.46 4.45 61.17
N GLY A 1063 22.36 3.86 60.71
CA GLY A 1063 21.04 4.50 60.69
C GLY A 1063 20.35 4.58 62.05
N THR A 1064 19.02 4.62 62.01
CA THR A 1064 18.18 4.65 63.23
C THR A 1064 17.39 3.35 63.38
N VAL A 1065 17.31 2.85 64.60
CA VAL A 1065 16.46 1.72 64.98
C VAL A 1065 15.51 2.23 66.05
N VAL A 1066 14.23 2.21 65.73
CA VAL A 1066 13.16 2.65 66.62
C VAL A 1066 12.44 1.41 67.13
N ILE A 1067 12.61 1.11 68.43
CA ILE A 1067 11.88 0.02 69.09
C ILE A 1067 10.49 0.52 69.50
N SER A 1068 9.59 -0.40 69.80
CA SER A 1068 8.32 -0.14 70.49
C SER A 1068 8.46 0.83 71.68
N ASN A 1069 7.41 1.64 71.89
CA ASN A 1069 7.24 2.49 73.09
C ASN A 1069 6.80 1.70 74.34
N SER A 1070 6.78 0.35 74.28
CA SER A 1070 6.47 -0.52 75.40
C SER A 1070 7.70 -1.29 75.87
N SER A 1071 7.97 -1.25 77.19
CA SER A 1071 9.07 -1.97 77.83
C SER A 1071 8.93 -3.49 77.81
N SER A 1072 7.77 -4.02 77.43
CA SER A 1072 7.52 -5.47 77.32
C SER A 1072 7.95 -6.06 75.98
N GLN A 1073 8.57 -5.25 75.12
CA GLN A 1073 8.88 -5.61 73.74
C GLN A 1073 10.36 -5.46 73.47
N PHE A 1074 10.89 -6.38 72.67
CA PHE A 1074 12.32 -6.56 72.55
C PHE A 1074 12.77 -6.69 71.09
N LEU A 1075 13.91 -6.06 70.79
CA LEU A 1075 14.73 -6.44 69.65
C LEU A 1075 15.66 -7.57 70.08
N THR A 1076 15.52 -8.74 69.46
CA THR A 1076 16.34 -9.92 69.76
C THR A 1076 17.38 -10.12 68.66
N LEU A 1077 18.64 -10.19 69.06
CA LEU A 1077 19.82 -10.42 68.22
C LEU A 1077 20.34 -11.84 68.45
N ALA A 1078 19.95 -12.75 67.55
CA ALA A 1078 20.07 -14.20 67.71
C ALA A 1078 21.23 -14.84 66.91
N GLY A 1079 21.99 -14.05 66.15
CA GLY A 1079 23.00 -14.56 65.23
C GLY A 1079 24.31 -15.00 65.89
N SER A 1080 24.98 -15.94 65.22
CA SER A 1080 26.32 -16.44 65.60
C SER A 1080 27.48 -15.65 64.99
N GLY A 1081 27.21 -14.74 64.06
CA GLY A 1081 28.20 -13.88 63.39
C GLY A 1081 28.66 -12.68 64.22
N SER A 1082 29.60 -11.90 63.67
CA SER A 1082 30.01 -10.61 64.22
C SER A 1082 29.37 -9.46 63.45
N TYR A 1083 28.64 -8.60 64.15
CA TYR A 1083 27.87 -7.49 63.59
C TYR A 1083 28.28 -6.18 64.26
N SER A 1084 28.31 -5.08 63.50
CA SER A 1084 28.74 -3.77 64.01
C SER A 1084 27.77 -2.67 63.59
N TYR A 1085 27.11 -2.06 64.57
CA TYR A 1085 26.13 -1.02 64.41
C TYR A 1085 26.56 0.25 65.14
N SER A 1086 26.79 1.33 64.40
CA SER A 1086 27.18 2.64 64.93
C SER A 1086 26.02 3.64 64.99
N GLY A 1087 24.81 3.19 64.66
CA GLY A 1087 23.60 3.98 64.68
C GLY A 1087 22.99 4.10 66.08
N VAL A 1088 21.82 4.72 66.16
CA VAL A 1088 21.07 4.92 67.41
C VAL A 1088 19.94 3.90 67.50
N ILE A 1089 19.84 3.20 68.64
CA ILE A 1089 18.66 2.45 69.07
C ILE A 1089 17.92 3.27 70.13
N SER A 1090 16.62 3.52 69.96
CA SER A 1090 15.82 4.41 70.84
C SER A 1090 14.47 3.82 71.28
N ASN A 1091 13.72 4.60 72.07
CA ASN A 1091 12.39 4.31 72.69
C ASN A 1091 12.40 3.39 73.91
N ALA A 1092 11.23 3.06 74.44
CA ALA A 1092 11.10 2.40 75.75
C ALA A 1092 11.29 0.87 75.74
N GLY A 1093 11.33 0.23 74.57
CA GLY A 1093 11.58 -1.20 74.43
C GLY A 1093 13.00 -1.63 74.81
N GLY A 1094 13.19 -2.93 74.99
CA GLY A 1094 14.44 -3.54 75.44
C GLY A 1094 15.22 -4.26 74.34
N LEU A 1095 16.39 -4.78 74.72
CA LEU A 1095 17.30 -5.53 73.83
C LEU A 1095 17.54 -6.93 74.39
N ILE A 1096 17.48 -7.95 73.55
CA ILE A 1096 17.89 -9.33 73.88
C ILE A 1096 19.04 -9.72 72.94
N LYS A 1097 20.15 -10.20 73.48
CA LYS A 1097 21.27 -10.78 72.72
C LYS A 1097 21.36 -12.26 73.03
N SER A 1098 20.87 -13.11 72.13
CA SER A 1098 20.70 -14.55 72.36
C SER A 1098 21.59 -15.45 71.49
N GLY A 1099 22.23 -14.90 70.45
CA GLY A 1099 23.14 -15.66 69.57
C GLY A 1099 24.56 -15.78 70.12
N SER A 1100 25.34 -16.78 69.72
CA SER A 1100 26.71 -17.00 70.21
C SER A 1100 27.74 -15.96 69.71
N GLY A 1101 27.38 -15.14 68.71
CA GLY A 1101 28.28 -14.19 68.05
C GLY A 1101 28.51 -12.88 68.81
N VAL A 1102 29.07 -11.89 68.14
CA VAL A 1102 29.33 -10.54 68.68
C VAL A 1102 28.37 -9.54 68.05
N GLN A 1103 27.65 -8.76 68.85
CA GLN A 1103 27.03 -7.52 68.38
C GLN A 1103 27.79 -6.35 68.99
N ALA A 1104 28.43 -5.51 68.17
CA ALA A 1104 28.97 -4.23 68.59
C ALA A 1104 27.94 -3.13 68.35
N LEU A 1105 27.65 -2.35 69.38
CA LEU A 1105 26.80 -1.16 69.41
C LEU A 1105 27.68 0.05 69.72
N THR A 1106 28.27 0.63 68.68
CA THR A 1106 29.26 1.70 68.80
C THR A 1106 28.65 3.10 68.78
N GLY A 1107 27.35 3.24 68.48
CA GLY A 1107 26.62 4.51 68.57
C GLY A 1107 26.09 4.83 69.97
N ALA A 1108 25.56 6.04 70.15
CA ALA A 1108 24.92 6.48 71.39
C ALA A 1108 23.46 5.99 71.46
N ASN A 1109 23.24 4.84 72.08
CA ASN A 1109 21.91 4.24 72.20
C ASN A 1109 21.12 4.85 73.37
N THR A 1110 19.84 5.14 73.16
CA THR A 1110 18.97 5.87 74.10
C THR A 1110 17.72 5.08 74.51
N TYR A 1111 17.65 3.78 74.18
CA TYR A 1111 16.54 2.96 74.60
C TYR A 1111 16.50 2.78 76.13
N SER A 1112 15.31 2.77 76.73
CA SER A 1112 15.16 2.73 78.18
C SER A 1112 14.72 1.37 78.75
N GLY A 1113 14.39 0.40 77.89
CA GLY A 1113 14.02 -0.96 78.30
C GLY A 1113 15.22 -1.79 78.74
N GLY A 1114 14.95 -2.92 79.40
CA GLY A 1114 15.97 -3.82 79.91
C GLY A 1114 16.85 -4.45 78.82
N THR A 1115 18.10 -4.76 79.15
CA THR A 1115 19.01 -5.53 78.29
C THR A 1115 19.24 -6.92 78.85
N THR A 1116 18.92 -7.94 78.05
CA THR A 1116 19.18 -9.35 78.37
C THR A 1116 20.26 -9.89 77.44
N VAL A 1117 21.37 -10.39 77.99
CA VAL A 1117 22.40 -11.11 77.21
C VAL A 1117 22.37 -12.57 77.61
N SER A 1118 21.86 -13.41 76.71
CA SER A 1118 21.68 -14.84 76.94
C SER A 1118 22.78 -15.70 76.29
N ALA A 1119 23.48 -15.20 75.27
CA ALA A 1119 24.68 -15.84 74.71
C ALA A 1119 25.58 -14.85 73.96
N GLY A 1120 26.85 -15.24 73.75
CA GLY A 1120 27.84 -14.49 72.97
C GLY A 1120 28.26 -13.18 73.64
N THR A 1121 28.70 -12.22 72.82
CA THR A 1121 29.19 -10.91 73.30
C THR A 1121 28.29 -9.77 72.81
N LEU A 1122 27.92 -8.88 73.72
CA LEU A 1122 27.34 -7.57 73.40
C LEU A 1122 28.40 -6.49 73.70
N ALA A 1123 28.97 -5.90 72.66
CA ALA A 1123 30.00 -4.89 72.77
C ALA A 1123 29.40 -3.47 72.64
N TYR A 1124 29.90 -2.50 73.39
CA TYR A 1124 29.48 -1.09 73.35
C TYR A 1124 30.68 -0.17 73.14
N GLY A 1125 30.58 0.80 72.23
CA GLY A 1125 31.67 1.73 71.90
C GLY A 1125 31.49 3.18 72.39
N ASN A 1126 30.37 3.48 73.02
CA ASN A 1126 30.03 4.80 73.57
C ASN A 1126 29.50 4.64 75.01
N ASN A 1127 29.23 5.75 75.70
CA ASN A 1127 28.56 5.70 77.00
C ASN A 1127 27.23 4.95 76.87
N PHE A 1128 27.05 3.88 77.65
CA PHE A 1128 25.88 3.03 77.61
C PHE A 1128 25.34 2.84 79.03
N THR A 1129 24.04 3.05 79.21
CA THR A 1129 23.36 2.84 80.49
C THR A 1129 22.45 1.63 80.40
N MET A 1130 22.67 0.64 81.26
CA MET A 1130 21.77 -0.51 81.38
C MET A 1130 20.53 -0.12 82.18
N SER A 1131 19.56 0.57 81.60
CA SER A 1131 18.32 0.94 82.31
C SER A 1131 17.34 -0.24 82.44
N GLY A 1132 16.42 -0.19 83.42
CA GLY A 1132 15.36 -1.18 83.56
C GLY A 1132 15.78 -2.49 84.22
N ALA A 1133 15.08 -3.59 83.92
CA ALA A 1133 15.40 -4.92 84.43
C ALA A 1133 16.33 -5.65 83.46
N ASN A 1134 17.58 -5.84 83.85
CA ASN A 1134 18.62 -6.44 83.02
C ASN A 1134 18.87 -7.90 83.42
N GLN A 1135 19.34 -8.71 82.47
CA GLN A 1135 19.71 -10.09 82.75
C GLN A 1135 20.96 -10.51 81.98
N VAL A 1136 21.85 -11.27 82.61
CA VAL A 1136 22.95 -11.97 81.93
C VAL A 1136 22.83 -13.47 82.22
N THR A 1137 22.86 -14.30 81.19
CA THR A 1137 22.70 -15.76 81.34
C THR A 1137 24.06 -16.47 81.28
N LEU A 1138 24.28 -17.37 82.23
CA LEU A 1138 25.43 -18.24 82.27
C LEU A 1138 24.99 -19.67 81.94
N ALA A 1139 25.34 -20.14 80.74
CA ALA A 1139 25.21 -21.53 80.36
C ALA A 1139 26.46 -22.31 80.80
N ALA A 1140 26.46 -22.83 82.03
CA ALA A 1140 27.56 -23.65 82.50
C ALA A 1140 27.43 -25.06 81.92
N THR A 1141 27.86 -25.24 80.68
CA THR A 1141 28.10 -26.56 80.09
C THR A 1141 29.58 -26.66 79.72
N GLY A 1142 30.41 -27.05 80.70
CA GLY A 1142 31.85 -27.28 80.53
C GLY A 1142 32.73 -26.12 81.01
N THR A 1143 33.90 -26.49 81.56
CA THR A 1143 35.04 -25.73 82.11
C THR A 1143 35.02 -24.20 81.97
N ALA A 1144 35.30 -23.48 83.08
CA ALA A 1144 35.47 -22.03 83.10
C ALA A 1144 36.33 -21.52 81.93
N GLY A 1145 35.75 -20.69 81.05
CA GLY A 1145 36.54 -19.89 80.10
C GLY A 1145 36.03 -19.74 78.65
N THR A 1146 35.04 -20.49 78.13
CA THR A 1146 34.81 -20.46 76.66
C THR A 1146 33.37 -20.36 76.12
N ASN A 1147 32.29 -20.20 76.89
CA ASN A 1147 30.93 -20.00 76.33
C ASN A 1147 29.91 -19.38 77.31
N TYR A 1148 30.09 -18.11 77.69
CA TYR A 1148 29.11 -17.39 78.52
C TYR A 1148 28.73 -16.05 77.90
N ALA A 1149 27.53 -15.55 78.21
CA ALA A 1149 27.09 -14.23 77.80
C ALA A 1149 27.99 -13.17 78.44
N THR A 1150 28.55 -12.27 77.63
CA THR A 1150 29.38 -11.17 78.12
C THR A 1150 28.91 -9.83 77.56
N VAL A 1151 29.03 -8.80 78.36
CA VAL A 1151 28.88 -7.40 77.95
C VAL A 1151 30.25 -6.76 77.98
N THR A 1152 30.69 -6.14 76.89
CA THR A 1152 32.03 -5.55 76.79
C THR A 1152 31.94 -4.09 76.37
N SER A 1153 32.55 -3.17 77.10
CA SER A 1153 32.79 -1.81 76.63
C SER A 1153 34.13 -1.77 75.88
N THR A 1154 34.10 -1.44 74.59
CA THR A 1154 35.29 -1.19 73.76
C THR A 1154 35.72 0.28 73.78
N ALA A 1155 34.83 1.19 74.17
CA ALA A 1155 35.09 2.60 74.48
C ALA A 1155 33.90 3.21 75.27
N GLY A 1156 34.09 4.37 75.91
CA GLY A 1156 33.07 5.05 76.74
C GLY A 1156 32.83 4.41 78.12
N THR A 1157 31.84 4.90 78.86
CA THR A 1157 31.49 4.39 80.20
C THR A 1157 30.24 3.50 80.17
N LEU A 1158 30.35 2.26 80.66
CA LEU A 1158 29.21 1.41 80.97
C LEU A 1158 28.64 1.81 82.35
N THR A 1159 27.46 2.39 82.37
CA THR A 1159 26.75 2.77 83.60
C THR A 1159 25.72 1.70 83.94
N PHE A 1160 25.86 1.09 85.12
CA PHE A 1160 24.85 0.17 85.63
C PHE A 1160 23.62 0.94 86.10
N GLY A 1161 22.45 0.57 85.59
CA GLY A 1161 21.16 1.11 86.00
C GLY A 1161 20.17 -0.02 86.31
N GLY A 1162 19.12 0.29 87.06
CA GLY A 1162 18.06 -0.67 87.38
C GLY A 1162 18.58 -1.98 88.01
N THR A 1163 17.92 -3.11 87.79
CA THR A 1163 18.28 -4.40 88.42
C THR A 1163 19.07 -5.30 87.46
N LEU A 1164 19.89 -6.20 88.01
CA LEU A 1164 20.61 -7.25 87.28
C LEU A 1164 20.22 -8.63 87.82
N ALA A 1165 19.70 -9.49 86.96
CA ALA A 1165 19.56 -10.92 87.22
C ALA A 1165 20.69 -11.70 86.52
N ILE A 1166 21.47 -12.46 87.30
CA ILE A 1166 22.48 -13.37 86.78
C ILE A 1166 21.88 -14.78 86.76
N ASN A 1167 21.49 -15.24 85.58
CA ASN A 1167 20.70 -16.46 85.41
C ASN A 1167 21.59 -17.67 85.09
N PHE A 1168 21.61 -18.69 85.95
CA PHE A 1168 22.30 -19.95 85.70
C PHE A 1168 21.36 -21.00 85.11
N THR A 1169 21.65 -21.52 83.93
CA THR A 1169 20.78 -22.52 83.27
C THR A 1169 21.06 -23.97 83.68
N SER A 1170 22.11 -24.22 84.47
CA SER A 1170 22.50 -25.56 84.96
C SER A 1170 23.14 -25.50 86.37
N SER A 1171 23.07 -26.60 87.13
CA SER A 1171 23.52 -26.70 88.53
C SER A 1171 24.87 -27.44 88.66
N ILE A 1172 25.98 -26.86 88.19
CA ILE A 1172 27.28 -27.56 88.13
C ILE A 1172 28.46 -26.83 88.82
N LEU A 1173 28.21 -25.78 89.61
CA LEU A 1173 29.27 -25.02 90.27
C LEU A 1173 29.87 -25.81 91.46
N SER A 1174 31.20 -25.77 91.57
CA SER A 1174 32.00 -26.50 92.56
C SER A 1174 32.73 -25.60 93.56
N GLY A 1175 32.73 -24.27 93.35
CA GLY A 1175 33.19 -23.29 94.34
C GLY A 1175 34.63 -22.80 94.17
N GLY A 1176 35.02 -22.49 92.93
CA GLY A 1176 36.27 -21.81 92.58
C GLY A 1176 36.22 -21.06 91.24
N GLU A 1177 35.02 -20.89 90.68
CA GLU A 1177 34.78 -20.34 89.35
C GLU A 1177 34.76 -18.80 89.37
N SER A 1178 35.18 -18.18 88.27
CA SER A 1178 35.06 -16.73 88.05
C SER A 1178 34.55 -16.45 86.64
N PHE A 1179 33.55 -15.59 86.53
CA PHE A 1179 32.88 -15.23 85.28
C PHE A 1179 33.02 -13.74 85.03
N ASN A 1180 33.63 -13.38 83.90
CA ASN A 1180 33.78 -11.98 83.50
C ASN A 1180 32.54 -11.51 82.74
N LEU A 1181 31.52 -11.06 83.47
CA LEU A 1181 30.21 -10.74 82.92
C LEU A 1181 30.20 -9.39 82.22
N PHE A 1182 30.95 -8.42 82.78
CA PHE A 1182 31.11 -7.08 82.24
C PHE A 1182 32.59 -6.76 82.08
N GLN A 1183 33.04 -6.45 80.87
CA GLN A 1183 34.44 -6.19 80.57
C GLN A 1183 34.64 -4.77 80.07
N ALA A 1184 35.72 -4.10 80.49
CA ALA A 1184 36.14 -2.82 79.93
C ALA A 1184 37.42 -3.04 79.08
N SER A 1185 37.23 -3.33 77.80
CA SER A 1185 38.30 -3.57 76.81
C SER A 1185 38.66 -2.27 76.05
N GLY A 1186 38.71 -1.14 76.76
CA GLY A 1186 38.97 0.20 76.20
C GLY A 1186 38.12 1.33 76.79
N GLY A 1187 37.08 1.01 77.57
CA GLY A 1187 36.22 1.96 78.29
C GLY A 1187 36.36 1.91 79.83
N SER A 1188 35.32 2.33 80.57
CA SER A 1188 35.26 2.26 82.04
C SER A 1188 33.93 1.68 82.55
N LEU A 1189 33.94 1.00 83.69
CA LEU A 1189 32.74 0.54 84.39
C LEU A 1189 32.37 1.53 85.50
N ALA A 1190 31.11 1.96 85.55
CA ALA A 1190 30.58 2.82 86.61
C ALA A 1190 29.56 2.06 87.47
N THR A 1191 29.59 2.30 88.78
CA THR A 1191 28.73 1.63 89.78
C THR A 1191 27.29 2.13 89.73
N GLY A 1192 26.29 1.31 90.09
CA GLY A 1192 24.91 1.82 90.17
C GLY A 1192 23.73 0.87 89.98
N PHE A 1193 23.87 -0.46 90.05
CA PHE A 1193 22.67 -1.31 90.05
C PHE A 1193 21.80 -1.02 91.28
N SER A 1194 20.47 -0.97 91.10
CA SER A 1194 19.49 -0.86 92.18
C SER A 1194 19.21 -2.21 92.87
N GLY A 1195 19.65 -3.32 92.28
CA GLY A 1195 19.58 -4.66 92.87
C GLY A 1195 20.26 -5.70 91.98
N VAL A 1196 20.98 -6.65 92.58
CA VAL A 1196 21.59 -7.79 91.88
C VAL A 1196 21.03 -9.08 92.48
N SER A 1197 20.65 -10.04 91.65
CA SER A 1197 20.21 -11.37 92.08
C SER A 1197 20.85 -12.47 91.25
N ILE A 1198 21.05 -13.63 91.86
CA ILE A 1198 21.29 -14.89 91.16
C ILE A 1198 19.93 -15.57 90.95
N THR A 1199 19.67 -16.01 89.72
CA THR A 1199 18.43 -16.68 89.33
C THR A 1199 18.73 -17.97 88.55
N GLY A 1200 17.71 -18.79 88.29
CA GLY A 1200 17.85 -20.04 87.54
C GLY A 1200 18.14 -21.23 88.46
N SER A 1201 19.24 -21.94 88.25
CA SER A 1201 19.63 -23.10 89.08
C SER A 1201 19.98 -22.72 90.54
N TYR A 1202 20.31 -21.45 90.77
CA TYR A 1202 20.62 -20.89 92.07
C TYR A 1202 19.72 -19.67 92.26
N PHE A 1203 19.04 -19.54 93.41
CA PHE A 1203 18.13 -18.42 93.68
C PHE A 1203 18.55 -17.69 94.95
N THR A 1204 19.03 -16.47 94.80
CA THR A 1204 19.33 -15.57 95.93
C THR A 1204 19.45 -14.13 95.48
N SER A 1205 19.01 -13.18 96.30
CA SER A 1205 19.24 -11.75 96.08
C SER A 1205 20.52 -11.34 96.79
N LEU A 1206 21.44 -10.65 96.11
CA LEU A 1206 22.71 -10.24 96.71
C LEU A 1206 22.53 -8.95 97.51
N THR A 1207 23.34 -8.80 98.55
CA THR A 1207 23.40 -7.56 99.35
C THR A 1207 24.59 -6.73 98.91
N ASN A 1208 24.39 -5.44 98.69
CA ASN A 1208 25.44 -4.51 98.26
C ASN A 1208 26.25 -3.99 99.45
N ASN A 1209 27.57 -4.04 99.33
CA ASN A 1209 28.50 -3.29 100.14
C ASN A 1209 29.47 -2.53 99.23
N SER A 1210 29.20 -1.24 99.00
CA SER A 1210 30.06 -0.35 98.21
C SER A 1210 30.44 -0.85 96.81
N GLY A 1211 29.48 -1.44 96.08
CA GLY A 1211 29.67 -1.96 94.72
C GLY A 1211 30.13 -3.42 94.67
N VAL A 1212 30.25 -4.08 95.82
CA VAL A 1212 30.46 -5.53 95.94
C VAL A 1212 29.17 -6.16 96.44
N TRP A 1213 28.56 -7.00 95.63
CA TRP A 1213 27.32 -7.70 95.91
C TRP A 1213 27.61 -9.12 96.35
N THR A 1214 27.13 -9.53 97.52
CA THR A 1214 27.38 -10.88 98.06
C THR A 1214 26.12 -11.55 98.59
N ASN A 1215 25.97 -12.85 98.39
CA ASN A 1215 25.11 -13.74 99.18
C ASN A 1215 25.54 -15.21 99.00
N SER A 1216 25.04 -16.06 99.87
CA SER A 1216 25.28 -17.50 99.88
C SER A 1216 24.03 -18.25 99.43
N ALA A 1217 24.17 -19.28 98.59
CA ALA A 1217 23.08 -20.18 98.21
C ALA A 1217 23.63 -21.56 97.82
N SER A 1218 22.91 -22.63 98.16
CA SER A 1218 23.25 -24.01 97.77
C SER A 1218 24.69 -24.44 98.10
N GLY A 1219 25.25 -24.00 99.24
CA GLY A 1219 26.63 -24.33 99.65
C GLY A 1219 27.73 -23.49 99.01
N LEU A 1220 27.37 -22.45 98.25
CA LEU A 1220 28.30 -21.58 97.54
C LEU A 1220 28.12 -20.12 97.94
N ASN A 1221 29.22 -19.36 97.97
CA ASN A 1221 29.24 -17.91 98.12
C ASN A 1221 29.38 -17.27 96.74
N PHE A 1222 28.44 -16.39 96.40
CA PHE A 1222 28.45 -15.60 95.18
C PHE A 1222 28.90 -14.18 95.52
N THR A 1223 29.93 -13.69 94.84
CA THR A 1223 30.44 -12.32 94.99
C THR A 1223 30.57 -11.67 93.62
N PHE A 1224 29.69 -10.72 93.31
CA PHE A 1224 29.74 -9.90 92.11
C PHE A 1224 30.34 -8.53 92.43
N THR A 1225 31.37 -8.11 91.71
CA THR A 1225 32.04 -6.82 91.92
C THR A 1225 31.77 -5.90 90.74
N GLU A 1226 31.11 -4.76 90.96
CA GLU A 1226 30.76 -3.81 89.89
C GLU A 1226 32.00 -3.20 89.23
N SER A 1227 33.04 -2.86 89.99
CA SER A 1227 34.24 -2.21 89.47
C SER A 1227 35.07 -3.10 88.54
N THR A 1228 34.95 -4.42 88.66
CA THR A 1228 35.63 -5.40 87.80
C THR A 1228 34.69 -6.10 86.83
N GLY A 1229 33.37 -6.06 87.09
CA GLY A 1229 32.36 -6.77 86.32
C GLY A 1229 32.39 -8.29 86.48
N VAL A 1230 33.13 -8.80 87.46
CA VAL A 1230 33.37 -10.23 87.67
C VAL A 1230 32.42 -10.78 88.73
N LEU A 1231 31.80 -11.92 88.43
CA LEU A 1231 31.15 -12.79 89.42
C LEU A 1231 32.13 -13.90 89.82
N SER A 1232 32.50 -13.95 91.09
CA SER A 1232 33.29 -15.04 91.67
C SER A 1232 32.40 -15.94 92.53
N VAL A 1233 32.65 -17.24 92.45
CA VAL A 1233 31.93 -18.27 93.20
C VAL A 1233 32.94 -19.06 94.04
N SER A 1234 32.71 -19.16 95.34
CA SER A 1234 33.56 -19.94 96.25
C SER A 1234 32.75 -20.93 97.06
N ALA A 1235 33.31 -22.09 97.37
CA ALA A 1235 32.64 -23.07 98.24
C ALA A 1235 32.53 -22.51 99.66
N ILE A 1236 31.38 -22.71 100.31
CA ILE A 1236 31.26 -22.51 101.76
C ILE A 1236 31.89 -23.74 102.40
N PRO A 1237 32.97 -23.60 103.20
CA PRO A 1237 33.58 -24.75 103.82
C PRO A 1237 32.55 -25.49 104.67
N GLU A 1238 32.37 -26.79 104.42
CA GLU A 1238 31.52 -27.67 105.24
C GLU A 1238 31.86 -27.45 106.73
N PRO A 1239 30.89 -27.49 107.67
CA PRO A 1239 31.16 -27.38 109.11
C PRO A 1239 32.24 -28.37 109.60
N SER A 1240 32.40 -29.51 108.91
CA SER A 1240 33.47 -30.47 109.15
C SER A 1240 34.88 -29.92 108.86
N THR A 1241 35.04 -28.97 107.93
CA THR A 1241 36.31 -28.29 107.63
C THR A 1241 36.70 -27.35 108.76
N TYR A 1242 35.74 -26.61 109.32
CA TYR A 1242 35.95 -25.81 110.54
C TYR A 1242 36.12 -26.69 111.78
N ALA A 1243 35.46 -27.85 111.85
CA ALA A 1243 35.63 -28.82 112.94
C ALA A 1243 36.97 -29.57 112.87
N VAL A 1244 37.52 -29.81 111.68
CA VAL A 1244 38.88 -30.35 111.48
C VAL A 1244 39.92 -29.28 111.78
N LEU A 1245 39.70 -28.01 111.41
CA LEU A 1245 40.60 -26.91 111.77
C LEU A 1245 40.57 -26.62 113.29
N ALA A 1246 39.40 -26.64 113.93
CA ALA A 1246 39.25 -26.56 115.38
C ALA A 1246 39.79 -27.82 116.09
N GLY A 1247 39.65 -28.99 115.49
CA GLY A 1247 40.19 -30.26 115.96
C GLY A 1247 41.72 -30.32 115.89
N VAL A 1248 42.34 -29.76 114.84
CA VAL A 1248 43.80 -29.63 114.71
C VAL A 1248 44.35 -28.60 115.70
N ILE A 1249 43.64 -27.48 115.95
CA ILE A 1249 44.00 -26.51 116.99
C ILE A 1249 43.88 -27.12 118.40
N ALA A 1250 42.88 -27.96 118.66
CA ALA A 1250 42.73 -28.68 119.93
C ALA A 1250 43.79 -29.78 120.13
N LEU A 1251 44.22 -30.47 119.06
CA LEU A 1251 45.28 -31.49 119.11
C LEU A 1251 46.68 -30.88 119.34
N MET A 1252 46.94 -29.67 118.81
CA MET A 1252 48.15 -28.90 119.12
C MET A 1252 48.14 -28.35 120.56
N GLY A 1253 46.97 -28.00 121.10
CA GLY A 1253 46.81 -27.61 122.51
C GLY A 1253 47.10 -28.75 123.51
N ALA A 1254 46.65 -29.98 123.21
CA ALA A 1254 46.89 -31.15 124.06
C ALA A 1254 48.36 -31.62 124.06
N GLY A 1255 49.12 -31.36 122.98
CA GLY A 1255 50.55 -31.65 122.89
C GLY A 1255 51.44 -30.81 123.82
N ILE A 1256 50.99 -29.60 124.19
CA ILE A 1256 51.74 -28.69 125.08
C ILE A 1256 51.52 -29.05 126.57
N TYR A 1257 50.38 -29.64 126.94
CA TYR A 1257 50.10 -30.01 128.34
C TYR A 1257 50.89 -31.24 128.82
N ARG A 1258 51.25 -32.18 127.92
CA ARG A 1258 52.08 -33.36 128.28
C ARG A 1258 53.57 -33.08 128.45
N ARG A 1259 54.08 -31.89 128.09
CA ARG A 1259 55.50 -31.51 128.27
C ARG A 1259 55.79 -30.71 129.55
N ARG A 1260 54.79 -30.47 130.43
CA ARG A 1260 54.99 -29.76 131.72
C ARG A 1260 54.79 -30.61 132.98
N SER A 1261 54.56 -31.93 132.89
CA SER A 1261 54.44 -32.81 134.06
C SER A 1261 55.62 -33.77 134.31
N GLN A 1262 56.84 -33.40 133.87
CA GLN A 1262 58.10 -34.02 134.32
C GLN A 1262 59.17 -32.93 134.54
N ALA A 1263 58.99 -32.16 135.63
CA ALA A 1263 60.04 -31.58 136.46
C ALA A 1263 59.36 -30.95 137.70
N VAL A 1264 59.46 -31.70 138.81
CA VAL A 1264 58.83 -31.59 140.15
C VAL A 1264 57.38 -32.09 140.24
#